data_AF-A0A182JPB7-F1
#
_entry.id   AF-A0A182JPB7-F1
#
_cell.length_a   1.000
_cell.length_b   1.000
_cell.length_c   1.000
_cell.angle_alpha   90.00
_cell.angle_beta   90.00
_cell.angle_gamma   90.00
#
_symmetry.space_group_name_H-M   'P 1'
#
loop_
_entity.id
_entity.type
_entity.pdbx_description
1 polymer ?
#
loop_
_entity_poly.entity_id
_entity_poly.type
_entity_poly.pdbx_seq_one_letter_code
_entity_poly.pdbx_strand_id
1 'polypeptide(L)'
;MCDLEHNVLLKNVQQGEVFHYSLILLKGELANTCCSGKFEIVANNCESIPFSFAIEKDVGSEDGNKQRVRKFRILLRLSHGESQYEIQYCSTKTRVNLIYTALESQFTVAPVYIVCKGHNGRYQSYENDPQNDSEQACRKITLAIELLQCLYAEKLHEHGFGRKTFAIDASCRPFHSELEWQKSTTMTEDELWHRCATELVNCKRYDMERVKVVGFLSSTHFEGISDGDYSYENIRKKTTGHAALGGGGLALFGTGCLYTWPSSLEAVCDALLSQQPINCEKLLDDSNYRRTYGGCFATTLGSVCHEMGHTFELGHTPDGSIMGDGFDAIDNVFLGGAQGANGPKRLINTKPGGLAGRLTQLKRPGEVLRQRLEAKQNDGVFFAPISALTLNYHRWFNHAKGFIGGSMNFDNTTRTVTCNRSSIVLVELRSSENGMMQKCWTFQEQQHQPITFTLPKLANLPDLTLFVEDATGSILKINLNKSVDNSTAAVCEAKILFRQLKPFPVIDENNNFKIDTEHFLESSNQIIDALACFGKLFAPIVRDMRQNVVKITVKYKQNKPLFKYLEDLILKDKDGNDVPYDTITDGLLWLKRAFEMMELFFRNLLEDETRSEQVKPHLKKAYEECLLPYHGYVAQKAFQLLHSFLPTRSSLLGTSDSNMDNLKALDEFLVRFRANLNHLNEFYTKHDLHKTYKA
;
A
#
# COMPACT_ATOMS: atom_id res chain seq x y z
N MET A 1 -12.31 -13.41 -52.77
CA MET A 1 -12.18 -11.98 -52.44
C MET A 1 -13.42 -11.58 -51.68
N CYS A 2 -13.34 -10.63 -50.75
CA CYS A 2 -14.53 -10.20 -50.02
C CYS A 2 -15.30 -9.20 -50.87
N ASP A 3 -16.57 -9.49 -51.16
CA ASP A 3 -17.44 -8.63 -52.00
C ASP A 3 -18.19 -7.56 -51.19
N LEU A 4 -17.89 -7.45 -49.88
CA LEU A 4 -18.49 -6.46 -48.99
C LEU A 4 -17.67 -5.17 -48.99
N GLU A 5 -18.35 -4.05 -49.16
CA GLU A 5 -17.75 -2.72 -49.01
C GLU A 5 -17.56 -2.41 -47.51
N HIS A 6 -16.33 -2.55 -47.02
CA HIS A 6 -15.98 -2.26 -45.64
C HIS A 6 -15.64 -0.77 -45.46
N ASN A 7 -15.91 -0.24 -44.27
CA ASN A 7 -15.47 1.10 -43.89
C ASN A 7 -14.71 1.04 -42.56
N VAL A 8 -13.45 1.47 -42.56
CA VAL A 8 -12.56 1.50 -41.38
C VAL A 8 -12.36 2.95 -40.95
N LEU A 9 -12.92 3.34 -39.80
CA LEU A 9 -12.82 4.69 -39.28
C LEU A 9 -12.09 4.70 -37.93
N LEU A 10 -10.94 5.38 -37.86
CA LEU A 10 -10.26 5.69 -36.60
C LEU A 10 -10.97 6.84 -35.87
N LYS A 11 -11.05 6.76 -34.55
CA LYS A 11 -11.82 7.70 -33.72
C LYS A 11 -11.00 8.44 -32.66
N ASN A 12 -9.94 7.82 -32.13
CA ASN A 12 -9.20 8.37 -31.00
C ASN A 12 -7.84 8.98 -31.38
N VAL A 13 -7.51 9.07 -32.67
CA VAL A 13 -6.24 9.66 -33.14
C VAL A 13 -6.45 10.64 -34.28
N GLN A 14 -5.53 11.60 -34.41
CA GLN A 14 -5.52 12.61 -35.47
C GLN A 14 -4.25 12.51 -36.33
N GLN A 15 -4.27 13.13 -37.51
CA GLN A 15 -3.09 13.20 -38.38
C GLN A 15 -1.97 14.01 -37.72
N GLY A 16 -0.75 13.48 -37.74
CA GLY A 16 0.43 14.12 -37.16
C GLY A 16 0.44 14.13 -35.63
N GLU A 17 -0.39 13.29 -34.99
CA GLU A 17 -0.45 13.25 -33.53
C GLU A 17 0.84 12.70 -32.91
N VAL A 18 1.29 13.36 -31.83
CA VAL A 18 2.55 13.06 -31.14
C VAL A 18 2.29 12.22 -29.90
N PHE A 19 3.00 11.10 -29.79
CA PHE A 19 3.01 10.21 -28.66
C PHE A 19 4.37 10.24 -27.97
N HIS A 20 4.34 10.13 -26.63
CA HIS A 20 5.54 10.08 -25.79
C HIS A 20 5.84 8.70 -25.21
N TYR A 21 5.13 7.69 -25.71
CA TYR A 21 5.25 6.28 -25.37
C TYR A 21 5.03 5.47 -26.65
N SER A 22 5.64 4.30 -26.74
CA SER A 22 5.73 3.55 -28.00
C SER A 22 4.52 2.65 -28.25
N LEU A 23 3.98 1.99 -27.21
CA LEU A 23 2.84 1.10 -27.34
C LEU A 23 1.53 1.89 -27.19
N ILE A 24 0.77 2.05 -28.28
CA ILE A 24 -0.44 2.86 -28.31
C ILE A 24 -1.70 2.01 -28.53
N LEU A 25 -2.85 2.57 -28.19
CA LEU A 25 -4.16 1.99 -28.43
C LEU A 25 -4.90 2.83 -29.49
N LEU A 26 -5.23 2.21 -30.61
CA LEU A 26 -6.11 2.77 -31.63
C LEU A 26 -7.53 2.24 -31.41
N LYS A 27 -8.52 3.14 -31.40
CA LYS A 27 -9.94 2.84 -31.28
C LYS A 27 -10.63 3.28 -32.57
N GLY A 28 -11.52 2.45 -33.09
CA GLY A 28 -12.23 2.76 -34.31
C GLY A 28 -13.54 2.00 -34.48
N GLU A 29 -14.20 2.28 -35.58
CA GLU A 29 -15.45 1.67 -36.02
C GLU A 29 -15.23 0.99 -37.38
N LEU A 30 -15.78 -0.21 -37.51
CA LEU A 30 -15.71 -1.05 -38.69
C LEU A 30 -17.13 -1.39 -39.15
N ALA A 31 -17.52 -0.88 -40.32
CA ALA A 31 -18.80 -1.21 -40.93
C ALA A 31 -18.68 -2.45 -41.83
N ASN A 32 -19.77 -3.23 -41.90
CA ASN A 32 -19.93 -4.36 -42.82
C ASN A 32 -18.89 -5.48 -42.65
N THR A 33 -18.62 -5.92 -41.42
CA THR A 33 -17.63 -6.99 -41.14
C THR A 33 -17.95 -8.30 -41.87
N CYS A 34 -16.93 -8.94 -42.46
CA CYS A 34 -17.02 -10.29 -43.01
C CYS A 34 -16.37 -11.34 -42.09
N CYS A 35 -16.79 -12.61 -42.21
CA CYS A 35 -16.31 -13.71 -41.36
C CYS A 35 -14.82 -14.06 -41.55
N SER A 36 -14.21 -13.67 -42.68
CA SER A 36 -12.81 -13.97 -43.02
C SER A 36 -11.90 -12.74 -42.99
N GLY A 37 -12.43 -11.59 -42.58
CA GLY A 37 -11.68 -10.34 -42.61
C GLY A 37 -10.57 -10.33 -41.57
N LYS A 38 -9.38 -9.91 -42.02
CA LYS A 38 -8.20 -9.76 -41.18
C LYS A 38 -7.71 -8.33 -41.30
N PHE A 39 -7.24 -7.80 -40.16
CA PHE A 39 -6.45 -6.60 -40.18
C PHE A 39 -5.04 -6.91 -40.69
N GLU A 40 -4.46 -5.95 -41.38
CA GLU A 40 -3.04 -5.88 -41.69
C GLU A 40 -2.62 -4.42 -41.48
N ILE A 41 -1.46 -4.20 -40.88
CA ILE A 41 -0.94 -2.86 -40.66
C ILE A 41 0.45 -2.79 -41.27
N VAL A 42 0.69 -1.78 -42.10
CA VAL A 42 1.97 -1.53 -42.75
C VAL A 42 2.48 -0.16 -42.33
N ALA A 43 3.76 -0.08 -41.97
CA ALA A 43 4.44 1.20 -41.73
C ALA A 43 5.22 1.64 -42.98
N ASN A 44 5.10 2.91 -43.34
CA ASN A 44 5.86 3.59 -44.40
C ASN A 44 5.83 2.87 -45.76
N ASN A 45 4.74 2.15 -46.06
CA ASN A 45 4.54 1.35 -47.28
C ASN A 45 5.60 0.25 -47.53
N CYS A 46 6.33 -0.19 -46.50
CA CYS A 46 7.45 -1.11 -46.65
C CYS A 46 7.26 -2.45 -45.92
N GLU A 47 6.83 -2.45 -44.66
CA GLU A 47 6.81 -3.66 -43.82
C GLU A 47 5.52 -3.80 -43.01
N SER A 48 5.00 -5.03 -42.97
CA SER A 48 3.94 -5.43 -42.04
C SER A 48 4.48 -5.38 -40.61
N ILE A 49 3.76 -4.71 -39.71
CA ILE A 49 4.22 -4.50 -38.34
C ILE A 49 3.41 -5.33 -37.34
N PRO A 50 4.01 -5.82 -36.25
CA PRO A 50 3.30 -6.48 -35.16
C PRO A 50 2.22 -5.60 -34.54
N PHE A 51 1.03 -6.16 -34.38
CA PHE A 51 -0.08 -5.55 -33.64
C PHE A 51 -0.95 -6.64 -33.02
N SER A 52 -1.76 -6.25 -32.03
CA SER A 52 -2.82 -7.08 -31.50
C SER A 52 -4.14 -6.34 -31.64
N PHE A 53 -5.24 -7.05 -31.84
CA PHE A 53 -6.54 -6.41 -32.06
C PHE A 53 -7.69 -7.17 -31.44
N ALA A 54 -8.77 -6.45 -31.17
CA ALA A 54 -10.05 -7.01 -30.75
C ALA A 54 -11.19 -6.30 -31.49
N ILE A 55 -12.25 -7.04 -31.82
CA ILE A 55 -13.48 -6.51 -32.40
C ILE A 55 -14.60 -6.81 -31.41
N GLU A 56 -15.33 -5.77 -31.00
CA GLU A 56 -16.45 -5.91 -30.06
C GLU A 56 -17.59 -6.74 -30.69
N LYS A 57 -18.20 -7.61 -29.89
CA LYS A 57 -19.36 -8.41 -30.32
C LYS A 57 -20.58 -7.49 -30.48
N ASP A 58 -21.45 -7.80 -31.46
CA ASP A 58 -22.72 -7.08 -31.62
C ASP A 58 -23.58 -7.25 -30.35
N VAL A 59 -23.84 -6.15 -29.65
CA VAL A 59 -24.90 -6.10 -28.63
C VAL A 59 -26.19 -5.82 -29.39
N GLY A 60 -26.98 -6.86 -29.64
CA GLY A 60 -28.14 -6.82 -30.54
C GLY A 60 -29.06 -5.63 -30.30
N SER A 61 -29.17 -4.75 -31.30
CA SER A 61 -30.40 -3.98 -31.53
C SER A 61 -31.19 -4.73 -32.60
N GLU A 62 -32.35 -5.26 -32.25
CA GLU A 62 -33.31 -5.92 -33.15
C GLU A 62 -33.97 -4.96 -34.17
N ASP A 63 -33.30 -3.89 -34.58
CA ASP A 63 -33.73 -3.07 -35.71
C ASP A 63 -33.03 -3.56 -36.97
N GLY A 64 -33.70 -4.45 -37.70
CA GLY A 64 -33.22 -5.14 -38.91
C GLY A 64 -32.88 -4.27 -40.13
N ASN A 65 -32.66 -2.96 -39.96
CA ASN A 65 -32.40 -2.01 -41.05
C ASN A 65 -31.21 -1.05 -40.81
N LYS A 66 -30.43 -1.18 -39.74
CA LYS A 66 -29.22 -0.37 -39.53
C LYS A 66 -27.95 -1.12 -39.95
N GLN A 67 -27.08 -0.42 -40.69
CA GLN A 67 -25.75 -0.87 -41.07
C GLN A 67 -24.99 -1.39 -39.84
N ARG A 68 -24.46 -2.62 -39.89
CA ARG A 68 -23.73 -3.23 -38.77
C ARG A 68 -22.36 -2.58 -38.63
N VAL A 69 -22.23 -1.69 -37.65
CA VAL A 69 -20.97 -1.03 -37.28
C VAL A 69 -20.49 -1.65 -35.97
N ARG A 70 -19.28 -2.22 -35.99
CA ARG A 70 -18.62 -2.79 -34.81
C ARG A 70 -17.46 -1.91 -34.39
N LYS A 71 -17.24 -1.78 -33.08
CA LYS A 71 -16.05 -1.12 -32.56
C LYS A 71 -14.87 -2.08 -32.61
N PHE A 72 -13.69 -1.56 -32.87
CA PHE A 72 -12.44 -2.32 -32.78
C PHE A 72 -11.39 -1.56 -31.95
N ARG A 73 -10.45 -2.34 -31.42
CA ARG A 73 -9.28 -1.85 -30.70
C ARG A 73 -8.04 -2.50 -31.28
N ILE A 74 -7.00 -1.72 -31.49
CA ILE A 74 -5.70 -2.19 -32.01
C ILE A 74 -4.60 -1.66 -31.09
N LEU A 75 -3.79 -2.57 -30.56
CA LEU A 75 -2.55 -2.27 -29.88
C LEU A 75 -1.40 -2.30 -30.89
N LEU A 76 -0.67 -1.19 -30.98
CA LEU A 76 0.38 -1.01 -31.97
C LEU A 76 1.62 -0.38 -31.34
N ARG A 77 2.81 -0.90 -31.69
CA ARG A 77 4.07 -0.28 -31.28
C ARG A 77 4.57 0.66 -32.38
N LEU A 78 4.76 1.93 -32.02
CA LEU A 78 5.25 2.96 -32.92
C LEU A 78 6.78 2.91 -33.05
N SER A 79 7.26 3.15 -34.27
CA SER A 79 8.68 3.43 -34.54
C SER A 79 9.02 4.86 -34.16
N HIS A 80 10.24 5.09 -33.67
CA HIS A 80 10.70 6.44 -33.32
C HIS A 80 10.70 7.38 -34.53
N GLY A 81 10.23 8.61 -34.33
CA GLY A 81 10.05 9.61 -35.38
C GLY A 81 8.64 9.59 -35.98
N GLU A 82 8.49 10.24 -37.13
CA GLU A 82 7.25 10.25 -37.90
C GLU A 82 7.15 8.98 -38.75
N SER A 83 5.97 8.34 -38.75
CA SER A 83 5.69 7.21 -39.63
C SER A 83 4.24 7.23 -40.09
N GLN A 84 4.02 6.83 -41.34
CA GLN A 84 2.69 6.63 -41.91
C GLN A 84 2.26 5.18 -41.67
N TYR A 85 1.13 5.00 -41.01
CA TYR A 85 0.52 3.71 -40.74
C TYR A 85 -0.68 3.51 -41.64
N GLU A 86 -0.63 2.47 -42.47
CA GLU A 86 -1.76 2.02 -43.28
C GLU A 86 -2.43 0.85 -42.58
N ILE A 87 -3.68 1.04 -42.16
CA ILE A 87 -4.52 0.03 -41.53
C ILE A 87 -5.46 -0.50 -42.61
N GLN A 88 -5.25 -1.76 -42.97
CA GLN A 88 -6.01 -2.46 -43.97
C GLN A 88 -6.96 -3.46 -43.31
N TYR A 89 -8.21 -3.48 -43.75
CA TYR A 89 -9.17 -4.53 -43.46
C TYR A 89 -9.75 -5.03 -44.79
N CYS A 90 -9.43 -6.27 -45.17
CA CYS A 90 -9.71 -6.80 -46.50
C CYS A 90 -9.17 -5.89 -47.61
N SER A 91 -10.04 -5.29 -48.44
CA SER A 91 -9.70 -4.37 -49.53
C SER A 91 -9.69 -2.89 -49.10
N THR A 92 -10.25 -2.57 -47.93
CA THR A 92 -10.36 -1.19 -47.45
C THR A 92 -9.11 -0.79 -46.68
N LYS A 93 -8.59 0.41 -46.97
CA LYS A 93 -7.38 0.96 -46.37
C LYS A 93 -7.67 2.33 -45.77
N THR A 94 -7.18 2.57 -44.56
CA THR A 94 -7.17 3.89 -43.90
C THR A 94 -5.75 4.22 -43.48
N ARG A 95 -5.33 5.47 -43.64
CA ARG A 95 -3.96 5.92 -43.34
C ARG A 95 -3.95 6.98 -42.24
N VAL A 96 -2.96 6.89 -41.36
CA VAL A 96 -2.70 7.90 -40.34
C VAL A 96 -1.19 8.11 -40.16
N ASN A 97 -0.77 9.37 -40.11
CA ASN A 97 0.61 9.73 -39.76
C ASN A 97 0.68 9.95 -38.25
N LEU A 98 1.57 9.22 -37.57
CA LEU A 98 1.78 9.33 -36.12
C LEU A 98 3.26 9.56 -35.85
N ILE A 99 3.54 10.31 -34.79
CA ILE A 99 4.91 10.68 -34.40
C ILE A 99 5.18 10.11 -33.01
N TYR A 100 6.22 9.30 -32.86
CA TYR A 100 6.70 8.88 -31.55
C TYR A 100 8.01 9.58 -31.21
N THR A 101 7.98 10.36 -30.12
CA THR A 101 9.16 11.01 -29.55
C THR A 101 9.33 10.53 -28.11
N ALA A 102 10.42 9.85 -27.82
CA ALA A 102 10.67 9.29 -26.49
C ALA A 102 10.59 10.36 -25.39
N LEU A 103 9.96 10.01 -24.27
CA LEU A 103 9.81 10.88 -23.12
C LEU A 103 11.17 11.08 -22.40
N GLU A 104 11.78 12.25 -22.54
CA GLU A 104 12.89 12.66 -21.67
C GLU A 104 12.35 13.10 -20.30
N SER A 105 12.46 12.23 -19.30
CA SER A 105 12.07 12.51 -17.93
C SER A 105 13.19 12.17 -16.95
N GLN A 106 13.35 12.99 -15.92
CA GLN A 106 14.22 12.68 -14.78
C GLN A 106 13.55 11.73 -13.79
N PHE A 107 12.25 11.48 -13.96
CA PHE A 107 11.42 10.63 -13.12
C PHE A 107 10.92 9.44 -13.95
N THR A 108 11.30 8.23 -13.56
CA THR A 108 11.06 7.01 -14.35
C THR A 108 10.48 5.88 -13.50
N VAL A 109 9.94 4.87 -14.18
CA VAL A 109 9.47 3.61 -13.61
C VAL A 109 10.37 2.48 -14.11
N ALA A 110 10.86 1.66 -13.20
CA ALA A 110 11.74 0.53 -13.49
C ALA A 110 11.04 -0.80 -13.14
N PRO A 111 10.68 -1.64 -14.13
CA PRO A 111 10.28 -3.01 -13.87
C PRO A 111 11.47 -3.88 -13.47
N VAL A 112 11.30 -4.73 -12.45
CA VAL A 112 12.38 -5.58 -11.91
C VAL A 112 11.86 -6.98 -11.59
N TYR A 113 12.58 -8.01 -12.05
CA TYR A 113 12.30 -9.39 -11.69
C TYR A 113 13.25 -9.84 -10.58
N ILE A 114 12.73 -10.03 -9.36
CA ILE A 114 13.51 -10.27 -8.15
C ILE A 114 13.73 -11.78 -7.99
N VAL A 115 14.99 -12.19 -8.13
CA VAL A 115 15.43 -13.58 -7.95
C VAL A 115 16.02 -13.75 -6.56
N CYS A 116 15.31 -14.46 -5.69
CA CYS A 116 15.79 -14.77 -4.34
C CYS A 116 17.05 -15.66 -4.39
N LYS A 117 17.90 -15.51 -3.38
CA LYS A 117 19.12 -16.30 -3.22
C LYS A 117 18.77 -17.79 -3.13
N GLY A 118 19.44 -18.59 -3.96
CA GLY A 118 19.21 -20.03 -4.06
C GLY A 118 17.99 -20.43 -4.90
N HIS A 119 17.25 -19.48 -5.49
CA HIS A 119 16.16 -19.77 -6.41
C HIS A 119 16.66 -19.95 -7.85
N ASN A 120 15.94 -20.76 -8.65
CA ASN A 120 16.30 -21.04 -10.05
C ASN A 120 15.85 -19.94 -11.04
N GLY A 121 15.15 -18.91 -10.56
CA GLY A 121 14.69 -17.78 -11.38
C GLY A 121 13.51 -18.09 -12.31
N ARG A 122 12.82 -19.23 -12.12
CA ARG A 122 11.60 -19.60 -12.86
C ARG A 122 10.37 -19.16 -12.08
N TYR A 123 9.37 -18.60 -12.74
CA TYR A 123 8.07 -18.35 -12.10
C TYR A 123 7.24 -19.64 -12.07
N GLN A 124 6.15 -19.68 -11.31
CA GLN A 124 5.26 -20.84 -11.36
C GLN A 124 4.51 -20.92 -12.70
N SER A 125 4.61 -22.06 -13.37
CA SER A 125 3.93 -22.34 -14.65
C SER A 125 3.47 -23.79 -14.71
N TYR A 126 2.84 -24.20 -15.80
CA TYR A 126 2.43 -25.58 -16.03
C TYR A 126 3.64 -26.53 -16.14
N GLU A 127 3.41 -27.82 -15.87
CA GLU A 127 4.47 -28.84 -15.93
C GLU A 127 5.13 -28.85 -17.32
N ASN A 128 6.46 -28.79 -17.34
CA ASN A 128 7.30 -28.79 -18.54
C ASN A 128 7.23 -27.54 -19.44
N ASP A 129 6.85 -26.35 -18.94
CA ASP A 129 7.00 -25.09 -19.69
C ASP A 129 8.49 -24.84 -20.05
N PRO A 130 8.90 -25.05 -21.32
CA PRO A 130 10.30 -24.95 -21.71
C PRO A 130 10.76 -23.49 -21.83
N GLN A 131 9.81 -22.56 -21.90
CA GLN A 131 10.04 -21.13 -21.99
C GLN A 131 10.02 -20.45 -20.62
N ASN A 132 9.86 -21.21 -19.53
CA ASN A 132 9.88 -20.65 -18.19
C ASN A 132 11.32 -20.41 -17.73
N ASP A 133 11.76 -19.16 -17.87
CA ASP A 133 13.02 -18.65 -17.34
C ASP A 133 12.89 -17.15 -16.98
N SER A 134 13.96 -16.59 -16.43
CA SER A 134 13.99 -15.19 -16.02
C SER A 134 13.92 -14.22 -17.20
N GLU A 135 14.38 -14.60 -18.40
CA GLU A 135 14.33 -13.75 -19.58
C GLU A 135 12.88 -13.60 -20.05
N GLN A 136 12.17 -14.72 -20.15
CA GLN A 136 10.76 -14.75 -20.52
C GLN A 136 9.88 -14.08 -19.47
N ALA A 137 10.22 -14.22 -18.18
CA ALA A 137 9.59 -13.44 -17.11
C ALA A 137 9.75 -11.92 -17.36
N CYS A 138 10.98 -11.47 -17.62
CA CYS A 138 11.28 -10.06 -17.90
C CYS A 138 10.56 -9.56 -19.16
N ARG A 139 10.46 -10.37 -20.24
CA ARG A 139 9.72 -9.98 -21.45
C ARG A 139 8.23 -9.79 -21.18
N LYS A 140 7.58 -10.73 -20.48
CA LYS A 140 6.17 -10.63 -20.05
C LYS A 140 5.93 -9.38 -19.19
N ILE A 141 6.80 -9.14 -18.20
CA ILE A 141 6.71 -7.98 -17.31
C ILE A 141 6.88 -6.67 -18.09
N THR A 142 7.85 -6.61 -19.01
CA THR A 142 8.09 -5.40 -19.83
C THR A 142 6.85 -5.05 -20.64
N LEU A 143 6.28 -6.02 -21.35
CA LEU A 143 5.07 -5.82 -22.14
C LEU A 143 3.89 -5.37 -21.27
N ALA A 144 3.72 -5.96 -20.09
CA ALA A 144 2.67 -5.56 -19.15
C ALA A 144 2.81 -4.11 -18.67
N ILE A 145 4.03 -3.66 -18.33
CA ILE A 145 4.25 -2.27 -17.93
C ILE A 145 4.05 -1.29 -19.09
N GLU A 146 4.37 -1.67 -20.33
CA GLU A 146 4.07 -0.88 -21.52
C GLU A 146 2.55 -0.79 -21.79
N LEU A 147 1.80 -1.88 -21.56
CA LEU A 147 0.33 -1.88 -21.63
C LEU A 147 -0.26 -0.95 -20.56
N LEU A 148 0.28 -0.95 -19.35
CA LEU A 148 -0.13 -0.03 -18.30
C LEU A 148 0.24 1.41 -18.64
N GLN A 149 1.42 1.66 -19.21
CA GLN A 149 1.81 2.99 -19.68
C GLN A 149 0.81 3.54 -20.70
N CYS A 150 0.40 2.71 -21.67
CA CYS A 150 -0.66 3.03 -22.63
C CYS A 150 -2.00 3.30 -21.93
N LEU A 151 -2.39 2.47 -20.98
CA LEU A 151 -3.64 2.60 -20.26
C LEU A 151 -3.72 3.90 -19.47
N TYR A 152 -2.68 4.22 -18.69
CA TYR A 152 -2.62 5.48 -17.94
C TYR A 152 -2.75 6.69 -18.87
N ALA A 153 -2.10 6.65 -20.05
CA ALA A 153 -2.19 7.70 -21.06
C ALA A 153 -3.62 7.88 -21.61
N GLU A 154 -4.27 6.78 -22.01
CA GLU A 154 -5.64 6.83 -22.52
C GLU A 154 -6.62 7.29 -21.44
N LYS A 155 -6.47 6.82 -20.19
CA LYS A 155 -7.35 7.22 -19.10
C LYS A 155 -7.18 8.68 -18.69
N LEU A 156 -5.99 9.25 -18.79
CA LEU A 156 -5.80 10.69 -18.58
C LEU A 156 -6.32 11.52 -19.76
N HIS A 157 -6.18 11.03 -20.99
CA HIS A 157 -6.74 11.68 -22.17
C HIS A 157 -8.27 11.73 -22.13
N GLU A 158 -8.92 10.65 -21.69
CA GLU A 158 -10.37 10.57 -21.48
C GLU A 158 -10.88 11.59 -20.43
N HIS A 159 -10.02 12.01 -19.50
CA HIS A 159 -10.32 13.09 -18.54
C HIS A 159 -10.05 14.50 -19.08
N GLY A 160 -9.52 14.62 -20.30
CA GLY A 160 -9.17 15.90 -20.92
C GLY A 160 -7.79 16.44 -20.55
N PHE A 161 -6.93 15.64 -19.89
CA PHE A 161 -5.57 16.04 -19.51
C PHE A 161 -4.51 15.74 -20.59
N GLY A 162 -4.94 15.25 -21.75
CA GLY A 162 -4.04 14.75 -22.78
C GLY A 162 -3.44 13.38 -22.43
N ARG A 163 -2.65 12.82 -23.34
CA ARG A 163 -2.05 11.48 -23.23
C ARG A 163 -0.79 11.47 -22.37
N LYS A 164 -0.91 11.95 -21.13
CA LYS A 164 0.19 11.99 -20.15
C LYS A 164 0.36 10.62 -19.51
N THR A 165 1.59 10.18 -19.32
CA THR A 165 1.91 8.90 -18.69
C THR A 165 3.32 8.91 -18.12
N PHE A 166 3.68 7.88 -17.37
CA PHE A 166 5.01 7.74 -16.79
C PHE A 166 6.06 7.33 -17.82
N ALA A 167 7.32 7.76 -17.63
CA ALA A 167 8.45 7.25 -18.40
C ALA A 167 8.91 5.89 -17.87
N ILE A 168 9.26 4.96 -18.76
CA ILE A 168 9.88 3.68 -18.39
C ILE A 168 11.40 3.85 -18.54
N ASP A 169 12.16 3.50 -17.51
CA ASP A 169 13.63 3.63 -17.48
C ASP A 169 14.30 2.68 -18.48
N ALA A 170 13.95 1.39 -18.38
CA ALA A 170 14.43 0.33 -19.26
C ALA A 170 13.47 -0.87 -19.20
N SER A 171 13.62 -1.80 -20.15
CA SER A 171 12.98 -3.12 -20.07
C SER A 171 13.34 -3.83 -18.76
N CYS A 172 12.44 -4.71 -18.32
CA CYS A 172 12.61 -5.46 -17.07
C CYS A 172 13.94 -6.22 -17.07
N ARG A 173 14.62 -6.21 -15.92
CA ARG A 173 15.87 -6.94 -15.72
C ARG A 173 15.81 -7.76 -14.43
N PRO A 174 16.52 -8.90 -14.38
CA PRO A 174 16.71 -9.61 -13.13
C PRO A 174 17.45 -8.76 -12.09
N PHE A 175 17.00 -8.88 -10.85
CA PHE A 175 17.67 -8.37 -9.66
C PHE A 175 17.87 -9.53 -8.70
N HIS A 176 19.12 -9.86 -8.40
CA HIS A 176 19.44 -10.96 -7.49
C HIS A 176 19.43 -10.45 -6.06
N SER A 177 18.45 -10.91 -5.29
CA SER A 177 18.26 -10.55 -3.90
C SER A 177 19.09 -11.44 -2.98
N GLU A 178 19.58 -10.88 -1.88
CA GLU A 178 20.24 -11.65 -0.80
C GLU A 178 19.23 -12.40 0.09
N LEU A 179 17.92 -12.19 -0.11
CA LEU A 179 16.88 -12.94 0.57
C LEU A 179 16.89 -14.41 0.11
N GLU A 180 17.14 -15.34 1.03
CA GLU A 180 17.03 -16.78 0.77
C GLU A 180 15.60 -17.17 0.39
N TRP A 181 15.45 -17.96 -0.67
CA TRP A 181 14.15 -18.44 -1.15
C TRP A 181 13.32 -19.09 -0.03
N GLN A 182 13.92 -20.00 0.75
CA GLN A 182 13.23 -20.72 1.82
C GLN A 182 12.70 -19.79 2.91
N LYS A 183 13.36 -18.66 3.12
CA LYS A 183 12.90 -17.64 4.07
C LYS A 183 11.76 -16.81 3.48
N SER A 184 11.83 -16.50 2.18
CA SER A 184 10.78 -15.73 1.52
C SER A 184 9.40 -16.40 1.57
N THR A 185 9.35 -17.74 1.62
CA THR A 185 8.09 -18.49 1.67
C THR A 185 7.36 -18.39 3.01
N THR A 186 8.06 -18.04 4.10
CA THR A 186 7.49 -17.90 5.45
C THR A 186 7.18 -16.45 5.83
N MET A 187 7.54 -15.49 4.99
CA MET A 187 7.37 -14.06 5.27
C MET A 187 5.97 -13.58 4.88
N THR A 188 5.46 -12.61 5.65
CA THR A 188 4.26 -11.86 5.29
C THR A 188 4.52 -10.91 4.12
N GLU A 189 3.46 -10.41 3.49
CA GLU A 189 3.58 -9.43 2.39
C GLU A 189 4.36 -8.19 2.80
N ASP A 190 4.03 -7.64 3.98
CA ASP A 190 4.71 -6.47 4.53
C ASP A 190 6.19 -6.75 4.75
N GLU A 191 6.55 -7.90 5.32
CA GLU A 191 7.95 -8.27 5.53
C GLU A 191 8.72 -8.41 4.21
N LEU A 192 8.10 -9.01 3.18
CA LEU A 192 8.67 -9.13 1.84
C LEU A 192 8.88 -7.74 1.22
N TRP A 193 7.86 -6.88 1.29
CA TRP A 193 7.92 -5.51 0.78
C TRP A 193 9.04 -4.71 1.45
N HIS A 194 9.10 -4.71 2.79
CA HIS A 194 10.13 -3.97 3.53
C HIS A 194 11.53 -4.50 3.24
N ARG A 195 11.70 -5.83 3.13
CA ARG A 195 12.99 -6.43 2.80
C ARG A 195 13.45 -6.03 1.40
N CYS A 196 12.58 -6.12 0.40
CA CYS A 196 12.89 -5.74 -0.97
C CYS A 196 13.17 -4.24 -1.10
N ALA A 197 12.34 -3.39 -0.47
CA ALA A 197 12.54 -1.94 -0.45
C ALA A 197 13.92 -1.59 0.15
N THR A 198 14.29 -2.23 1.27
CA THR A 198 15.60 -2.03 1.92
C THR A 198 16.75 -2.42 1.00
N GLU A 199 16.65 -3.55 0.30
CA GLU A 199 17.68 -3.96 -0.67
C GLU A 199 17.79 -3.01 -1.86
N LEU A 200 16.66 -2.59 -2.43
CA LEU A 200 16.62 -1.68 -3.57
C LEU A 200 17.23 -0.31 -3.22
N VAL A 201 16.95 0.23 -2.03
CA VAL A 201 17.58 1.46 -1.53
C VAL A 201 19.09 1.26 -1.36
N ASN A 202 19.50 0.15 -0.74
CA ASN A 202 20.91 -0.10 -0.42
C ASN A 202 21.78 -0.44 -1.64
N CYS A 203 21.19 -0.98 -2.72
CA CYS A 203 21.95 -1.36 -3.91
C CYS A 203 22.49 -0.15 -4.71
N LYS A 204 21.96 1.06 -4.46
CA LYS A 204 22.33 2.32 -5.12
C LYS A 204 22.20 2.32 -6.66
N ARG A 205 21.62 1.28 -7.25
CA ARG A 205 21.33 1.18 -8.68
C ARG A 205 20.15 2.06 -9.09
N TYR A 206 19.21 2.26 -8.17
CA TYR A 206 18.00 3.05 -8.39
C TYR A 206 18.03 4.24 -7.42
N ASP A 207 17.93 5.45 -7.97
CA ASP A 207 17.69 6.65 -7.17
C ASP A 207 16.20 6.66 -6.80
N MET A 208 15.86 6.16 -5.61
CA MET A 208 14.47 6.00 -5.17
C MET A 208 13.70 7.33 -5.00
N GLU A 209 14.36 8.48 -5.07
CA GLU A 209 13.70 9.79 -5.13
C GLU A 209 13.16 10.10 -6.55
N ARG A 210 13.71 9.43 -7.57
CA ARG A 210 13.45 9.67 -8.99
C ARG A 210 12.92 8.44 -9.74
N VAL A 211 13.21 7.25 -9.25
CA VAL A 211 12.85 5.98 -9.83
C VAL A 211 11.83 5.29 -8.93
N LYS A 212 10.67 4.96 -9.50
CA LYS A 212 9.70 4.06 -8.85
C LYS A 212 9.93 2.65 -9.39
N VAL A 213 9.94 1.65 -8.52
CA VAL A 213 10.23 0.27 -8.90
C VAL A 213 8.94 -0.55 -8.90
N VAL A 214 8.75 -1.37 -9.94
CA VAL A 214 7.70 -2.40 -9.99
C VAL A 214 8.40 -3.76 -9.94
N GLY A 215 8.44 -4.36 -8.76
CA GLY A 215 9.16 -5.58 -8.46
C GLY A 215 8.28 -6.83 -8.55
N PHE A 216 8.81 -7.91 -9.12
CA PHE A 216 8.12 -9.19 -9.26
C PHE A 216 8.96 -10.31 -8.65
N LEU A 217 8.48 -10.93 -7.57
CA LEU A 217 9.16 -12.00 -6.86
C LEU A 217 9.09 -13.29 -7.66
N SER A 218 10.24 -13.78 -8.12
CA SER A 218 10.36 -15.15 -8.64
C SER A 218 9.96 -16.19 -7.60
N SER A 219 9.95 -15.82 -6.31
CA SER A 219 9.82 -16.78 -5.22
C SER A 219 8.40 -17.28 -4.93
N THR A 220 7.42 -16.81 -5.70
CA THR A 220 6.01 -17.12 -5.47
C THR A 220 5.69 -18.57 -5.83
N HIS A 221 5.06 -19.29 -4.89
CA HIS A 221 4.62 -20.66 -5.11
C HIS A 221 3.22 -20.89 -4.53
N PHE A 222 2.34 -21.45 -5.36
CA PHE A 222 1.02 -21.91 -4.96
C PHE A 222 0.99 -23.44 -4.89
N GLU A 223 0.57 -23.99 -3.76
CA GLU A 223 0.57 -25.44 -3.51
C GLU A 223 -0.51 -26.20 -4.28
N GLY A 224 -1.56 -25.52 -4.75
CA GLY A 224 -2.72 -26.15 -5.34
C GLY A 224 -3.86 -26.43 -4.35
N ILE A 225 -5.08 -26.43 -4.87
CA ILE A 225 -6.31 -26.71 -4.12
C ILE A 225 -6.94 -27.99 -4.66
N SER A 226 -6.96 -29.04 -3.83
CA SER A 226 -7.60 -30.32 -4.11
C SER A 226 -8.79 -30.62 -3.19
N ASP A 227 -8.96 -29.82 -2.13
CA ASP A 227 -10.04 -29.96 -1.14
C ASP A 227 -11.37 -29.30 -1.58
N GLY A 228 -11.36 -28.60 -2.72
CA GLY A 228 -12.51 -27.90 -3.28
C GLY A 228 -12.81 -26.54 -2.67
N ASP A 229 -12.03 -26.07 -1.67
CA ASP A 229 -12.19 -24.75 -1.08
C ASP A 229 -11.40 -23.70 -1.89
N TYR A 230 -12.08 -23.07 -2.83
CA TYR A 230 -11.52 -22.01 -3.68
C TYR A 230 -11.74 -20.60 -3.11
N SER A 231 -11.93 -20.47 -1.80
CA SER A 231 -12.04 -19.15 -1.17
C SER A 231 -10.71 -18.39 -1.26
N TYR A 232 -10.80 -17.06 -1.33
CA TYR A 232 -9.60 -16.20 -1.36
C TYR A 232 -8.69 -16.43 -0.14
N GLU A 233 -9.28 -16.70 1.03
CA GLU A 233 -8.53 -17.04 2.24
C GLU A 233 -7.74 -18.33 2.07
N ASN A 234 -8.32 -19.38 1.45
CA ASN A 234 -7.61 -20.64 1.22
C ASN A 234 -6.53 -20.48 0.14
N ILE A 235 -6.85 -19.79 -0.96
CA ILE A 235 -5.89 -19.44 -2.02
C ILE A 235 -4.68 -18.73 -1.41
N ARG A 236 -4.93 -17.73 -0.54
CA ARG A 236 -3.88 -16.96 0.14
C ARG A 236 -3.05 -17.83 1.09
N LYS A 237 -3.68 -18.69 1.89
CA LYS A 237 -2.97 -19.62 2.79
C LYS A 237 -2.06 -20.59 2.05
N LYS A 238 -2.46 -21.02 0.86
CA LYS A 238 -1.72 -21.95 -0.02
C LYS A 238 -0.72 -21.25 -0.95
N THR A 239 -0.60 -19.92 -0.88
CA THR A 239 0.33 -19.14 -1.69
C THR A 239 1.44 -18.57 -0.80
N THR A 240 2.67 -18.99 -1.05
CA THR A 240 3.87 -18.55 -0.33
C THR A 240 4.74 -17.63 -1.21
N GLY A 241 5.59 -16.81 -0.58
CA GLY A 241 6.50 -15.92 -1.33
C GLY A 241 5.78 -14.92 -2.23
N HIS A 242 4.58 -14.50 -1.85
CA HIS A 242 3.71 -13.62 -2.63
C HIS A 242 3.48 -12.30 -1.91
N ALA A 243 3.52 -11.21 -2.66
CA ALA A 243 3.09 -9.88 -2.22
C ALA A 243 2.19 -9.26 -3.31
N ALA A 244 1.32 -8.35 -2.91
CA ALA A 244 0.62 -7.42 -3.79
C ALA A 244 0.47 -6.11 -3.01
N LEU A 245 1.56 -5.34 -2.93
CA LEU A 245 1.65 -4.13 -2.09
C LEU A 245 2.34 -2.98 -2.82
N GLY A 246 1.72 -1.80 -2.79
CA GLY A 246 2.23 -0.56 -3.34
C GLY A 246 2.30 0.57 -2.33
N GLY A 247 3.40 1.33 -2.38
CA GLY A 247 3.59 2.53 -1.58
C GLY A 247 5.05 2.99 -1.62
N GLY A 248 5.37 4.19 -1.13
CA GLY A 248 6.76 4.62 -0.89
C GLY A 248 7.74 4.50 -2.06
N GLY A 249 7.26 4.40 -3.32
CA GLY A 249 8.07 4.21 -4.52
C GLY A 249 8.29 2.75 -4.97
N LEU A 250 7.74 1.74 -4.29
CA LEU A 250 7.81 0.32 -4.68
C LEU A 250 6.39 -0.28 -4.76
N ALA A 251 6.08 -0.87 -5.90
CA ALA A 251 4.99 -1.84 -6.05
C ALA A 251 5.59 -3.24 -6.16
N LEU A 252 5.26 -4.15 -5.25
CA LEU A 252 5.81 -5.51 -5.17
C LEU A 252 4.73 -6.56 -5.41
N PHE A 253 5.03 -7.48 -6.33
CA PHE A 253 4.11 -8.52 -6.78
C PHE A 253 4.70 -9.91 -6.70
N GLY A 254 3.86 -10.90 -6.42
CA GLY A 254 4.17 -12.30 -6.65
C GLY A 254 3.96 -12.71 -8.11
N THR A 255 4.71 -13.71 -8.59
CA THR A 255 4.65 -14.14 -10.01
C THR A 255 3.75 -15.35 -10.26
N GLY A 256 2.90 -15.72 -9.30
CA GLY A 256 2.10 -16.96 -9.36
C GLY A 256 1.15 -17.06 -10.56
N CYS A 257 0.78 -15.93 -11.17
CA CYS A 257 -0.12 -15.87 -12.33
C CYS A 257 0.59 -15.48 -13.65
N LEU A 258 1.92 -15.32 -13.64
CA LEU A 258 2.69 -14.87 -14.80
C LEU A 258 2.62 -15.86 -16.00
N TYR A 259 2.23 -17.11 -15.75
CA TYR A 259 1.94 -18.11 -16.77
C TYR A 259 0.82 -17.71 -17.74
N THR A 260 -0.09 -16.83 -17.31
CA THR A 260 -1.21 -16.31 -18.15
C THR A 260 -0.83 -15.10 -19.00
N TRP A 261 0.29 -14.43 -18.69
CA TRP A 261 0.66 -13.18 -19.35
C TRP A 261 1.27 -13.44 -20.73
N PRO A 262 0.94 -12.66 -21.76
CA PRO A 262 1.55 -12.79 -23.08
C PRO A 262 3.01 -12.37 -23.06
N SER A 263 3.85 -13.02 -23.87
CA SER A 263 5.27 -12.66 -24.04
C SER A 263 5.53 -11.77 -25.26
N SER A 264 4.51 -11.54 -26.11
CA SER A 264 4.60 -10.72 -27.32
C SER A 264 3.35 -9.87 -27.51
N LEU A 265 3.49 -8.77 -28.24
CA LEU A 265 2.41 -7.80 -28.47
C LEU A 265 1.20 -8.44 -29.15
N GLU A 266 1.45 -9.26 -30.17
CA GLU A 266 0.44 -9.89 -31.04
C GLU A 266 -0.49 -10.82 -30.26
N ALA A 267 0.01 -11.41 -29.17
CA ALA A 267 -0.73 -12.34 -28.34
C ALA A 267 -1.62 -11.65 -27.28
N VAL A 268 -1.58 -10.32 -27.13
CA VAL A 268 -2.22 -9.63 -25.99
C VAL A 268 -3.74 -9.80 -25.97
N CYS A 269 -4.44 -9.47 -27.07
CA CYS A 269 -5.89 -9.57 -27.12
C CYS A 269 -6.36 -11.02 -27.06
N ASP A 270 -5.63 -11.94 -27.71
CA ASP A 270 -5.92 -13.39 -27.64
C ASP A 270 -5.75 -13.93 -26.22
N ALA A 271 -4.70 -13.50 -25.50
CA ALA A 271 -4.49 -13.87 -24.10
C ALA A 271 -5.63 -13.37 -23.22
N LEU A 272 -6.07 -12.10 -23.37
CA LEU A 272 -7.20 -11.54 -22.63
C LEU A 272 -8.54 -12.23 -22.97
N LEU A 273 -8.71 -12.69 -24.20
CA LEU A 273 -9.92 -13.40 -24.64
C LEU A 273 -9.92 -14.89 -24.26
N SER A 274 -8.79 -15.44 -23.82
CA SER A 274 -8.63 -16.87 -23.57
C SER A 274 -9.62 -17.39 -22.53
N GLN A 275 -10.48 -18.30 -22.97
CA GLN A 275 -11.43 -19.05 -22.14
C GLN A 275 -10.84 -20.35 -21.59
N GLN A 276 -9.53 -20.57 -21.74
CA GLN A 276 -8.87 -21.75 -21.21
C GLN A 276 -9.06 -21.82 -19.69
N PRO A 277 -9.60 -22.92 -19.14
CA PRO A 277 -9.81 -23.06 -17.71
C PRO A 277 -8.48 -23.22 -16.97
N ILE A 278 -8.39 -22.63 -15.78
CA ILE A 278 -7.24 -22.79 -14.89
C ILE A 278 -7.37 -24.10 -14.13
N ASN A 279 -6.31 -24.90 -14.13
CA ASN A 279 -6.22 -26.06 -13.25
C ASN A 279 -5.78 -25.60 -11.85
N CYS A 280 -6.76 -25.28 -11.00
CA CYS A 280 -6.54 -24.78 -9.64
C CYS A 280 -5.91 -25.81 -8.68
N GLU A 281 -5.78 -27.09 -9.08
CA GLU A 281 -5.01 -28.08 -8.32
C GLU A 281 -3.49 -27.87 -8.46
N LYS A 282 -3.04 -27.08 -9.44
CA LYS A 282 -1.61 -26.87 -9.73
C LYS A 282 -1.20 -25.41 -9.91
N LEU A 283 -2.12 -24.56 -10.38
CA LEU A 283 -1.84 -23.19 -10.79
C LEU A 283 -2.69 -22.20 -10.00
N LEU A 284 -2.08 -21.06 -9.67
CA LEU A 284 -2.75 -19.99 -8.95
C LEU A 284 -3.81 -19.35 -9.85
N ASP A 285 -5.05 -19.28 -9.33
CA ASP A 285 -6.14 -18.51 -9.93
C ASP A 285 -6.37 -17.23 -9.11
N ASP A 286 -6.00 -16.09 -9.70
CA ASP A 286 -6.39 -14.77 -9.22
C ASP A 286 -7.19 -14.05 -10.30
N SER A 287 -8.22 -14.70 -10.86
CA SER A 287 -9.08 -14.16 -11.90
C SER A 287 -10.37 -13.51 -11.39
N ASN A 288 -10.48 -13.31 -10.08
CA ASN A 288 -11.74 -12.98 -9.41
C ASN A 288 -12.87 -13.96 -9.77
N TYR A 289 -12.61 -15.26 -9.57
CA TYR A 289 -13.54 -16.38 -9.78
C TYR A 289 -13.97 -16.64 -11.24
N ARG A 290 -13.38 -15.96 -12.23
CA ARG A 290 -13.61 -16.26 -13.67
C ARG A 290 -13.03 -17.62 -14.07
N ARG A 291 -11.97 -18.08 -13.39
CA ARG A 291 -11.25 -19.34 -13.60
C ARG A 291 -10.74 -19.54 -15.04
N THR A 292 -10.49 -18.45 -15.75
CA THR A 292 -9.95 -18.47 -17.11
C THR A 292 -8.60 -17.79 -17.17
N TYR A 293 -7.76 -18.19 -18.13
CA TYR A 293 -6.46 -17.57 -18.37
C TYR A 293 -6.61 -16.07 -18.66
N GLY A 294 -7.57 -15.71 -19.51
CA GLY A 294 -7.84 -14.30 -19.83
C GLY A 294 -8.32 -13.50 -18.62
N GLY A 295 -9.20 -14.09 -17.79
CA GLY A 295 -9.64 -13.45 -16.55
C GLY A 295 -8.52 -13.26 -15.54
N CYS A 296 -7.61 -14.22 -15.43
CA CYS A 296 -6.47 -14.14 -14.52
C CYS A 296 -5.43 -13.13 -15.00
N PHE A 297 -5.14 -13.08 -16.31
CA PHE A 297 -4.29 -12.04 -16.88
C PHE A 297 -4.89 -10.64 -16.64
N ALA A 298 -6.19 -10.46 -16.92
CA ALA A 298 -6.89 -9.20 -16.72
C ALA A 298 -6.83 -8.71 -15.27
N THR A 299 -7.25 -9.54 -14.31
CA THR A 299 -7.21 -9.17 -12.88
C THR A 299 -5.80 -8.84 -12.43
N THR A 300 -4.82 -9.68 -12.76
CA THR A 300 -3.46 -9.49 -12.22
C THR A 300 -2.75 -8.30 -12.85
N LEU A 301 -3.00 -7.98 -14.14
CA LEU A 301 -2.59 -6.72 -14.74
C LEU A 301 -3.29 -5.52 -14.06
N GLY A 302 -4.57 -5.67 -13.71
CA GLY A 302 -5.35 -4.71 -12.94
C GLY A 302 -4.77 -4.44 -11.56
N SER A 303 -4.39 -5.49 -10.81
CA SER A 303 -3.71 -5.37 -9.53
C SER A 303 -2.37 -4.64 -9.68
N VAL A 304 -1.61 -4.90 -10.76
CA VAL A 304 -0.40 -4.12 -11.03
C VAL A 304 -0.70 -2.64 -11.25
N CYS A 305 -1.73 -2.33 -12.03
CA CYS A 305 -2.20 -0.97 -12.24
C CYS A 305 -2.57 -0.26 -10.92
N HIS A 306 -3.26 -0.96 -10.01
CA HIS A 306 -3.71 -0.47 -8.71
C HIS A 306 -2.55 -0.11 -7.78
N GLU A 307 -1.62 -1.05 -7.52
CA GLU A 307 -0.51 -0.76 -6.59
C GLU A 307 0.48 0.25 -7.19
N MET A 308 0.65 0.27 -8.52
CA MET A 308 1.36 1.37 -9.18
C MET A 308 0.69 2.71 -8.88
N GLY A 309 -0.64 2.77 -8.85
CA GLY A 309 -1.40 3.93 -8.42
C GLY A 309 -1.01 4.40 -7.02
N HIS A 310 -0.85 3.49 -6.06
CA HIS A 310 -0.33 3.84 -4.73
C HIS A 310 1.10 4.40 -4.76
N THR A 311 1.96 3.90 -5.64
CA THR A 311 3.30 4.50 -5.81
C THR A 311 3.23 5.92 -6.38
N PHE A 312 2.17 6.26 -7.12
CA PHE A 312 1.87 7.61 -7.60
C PHE A 312 0.94 8.41 -6.66
N GLU A 313 0.89 8.01 -5.39
CA GLU A 313 0.17 8.73 -4.33
C GLU A 313 -1.35 8.75 -4.44
N LEU A 314 -1.90 7.81 -5.20
CA LEU A 314 -3.33 7.58 -5.23
C LEU A 314 -3.78 6.80 -3.98
N GLY A 315 -4.83 7.28 -3.31
CA GLY A 315 -5.52 6.53 -2.26
C GLY A 315 -6.66 5.67 -2.83
N HIS A 316 -7.18 4.75 -2.01
CA HIS A 316 -8.36 3.98 -2.39
C HIS A 316 -9.59 4.87 -2.63
N THR A 317 -10.45 4.45 -3.56
CA THR A 317 -11.75 5.09 -3.81
C THR A 317 -12.89 4.11 -3.54
N PRO A 318 -14.07 4.59 -3.10
CA PRO A 318 -15.21 3.74 -2.78
C PRO A 318 -16.06 3.34 -4.00
N ASP A 319 -15.66 3.72 -5.22
CA ASP A 319 -16.39 3.50 -6.46
C ASP A 319 -15.69 2.48 -7.38
N GLY A 320 -16.29 2.20 -8.54
CA GLY A 320 -15.74 1.26 -9.53
C GLY A 320 -14.55 1.78 -10.33
N SER A 321 -13.74 2.67 -9.75
CA SER A 321 -12.50 3.11 -10.38
C SER A 321 -11.39 2.05 -10.25
N ILE A 322 -10.29 2.23 -10.96
CA ILE A 322 -9.08 1.40 -10.81
C ILE A 322 -8.58 1.38 -9.36
N MET A 323 -8.70 2.50 -8.63
CA MET A 323 -8.32 2.59 -7.21
C MET A 323 -9.42 2.11 -6.25
N GLY A 324 -10.53 1.61 -6.78
CA GLY A 324 -11.60 0.91 -6.06
C GLY A 324 -11.78 -0.50 -6.62
N ASP A 325 -13.01 -0.97 -6.80
CA ASP A 325 -13.28 -2.37 -7.21
C ASP A 325 -13.24 -2.60 -8.74
N GLY A 326 -12.82 -1.61 -9.52
CA GLY A 326 -12.88 -1.64 -10.98
C GLY A 326 -11.67 -2.23 -11.71
N PHE A 327 -10.56 -2.50 -11.03
CA PHE A 327 -9.33 -2.96 -11.69
C PHE A 327 -9.43 -4.37 -12.29
N ASP A 328 -10.35 -5.22 -11.82
CA ASP A 328 -10.57 -6.57 -12.37
C ASP A 328 -11.02 -6.54 -13.84
N ALA A 329 -11.59 -5.43 -14.31
CA ALA A 329 -12.18 -5.25 -15.64
C ALA A 329 -11.24 -4.53 -16.63
N ILE A 330 -9.93 -4.47 -16.34
CA ILE A 330 -8.95 -3.71 -17.13
C ILE A 330 -8.85 -4.18 -18.60
N ASP A 331 -9.22 -5.43 -18.85
CA ASP A 331 -9.31 -6.02 -20.19
C ASP A 331 -10.26 -5.27 -21.11
N ASN A 332 -11.31 -4.63 -20.57
CA ASN A 332 -12.24 -3.82 -21.36
C ASN A 332 -11.54 -2.62 -22.03
N VAL A 333 -10.42 -2.14 -21.50
CA VAL A 333 -9.60 -1.09 -22.14
C VAL A 333 -9.01 -1.60 -23.45
N PHE A 334 -8.69 -2.89 -23.56
CA PHE A 334 -8.05 -3.46 -24.74
C PHE A 334 -9.02 -4.24 -25.64
N LEU A 335 -10.10 -4.76 -25.08
CA LEU A 335 -11.09 -5.58 -25.79
C LEU A 335 -12.39 -4.84 -26.15
N GLY A 336 -12.72 -3.77 -25.42
CA GLY A 336 -14.03 -3.11 -25.49
C GLY A 336 -15.05 -3.67 -24.50
N GLY A 337 -16.13 -2.92 -24.24
CA GLY A 337 -17.08 -3.14 -23.14
C GLY A 337 -17.99 -4.37 -23.24
N ALA A 338 -17.55 -5.43 -23.91
CA ALA A 338 -18.34 -6.61 -24.26
C ALA A 338 -18.18 -7.79 -23.27
N GLN A 339 -17.31 -7.70 -22.26
CA GLN A 339 -17.14 -8.75 -21.25
C GLN A 339 -17.36 -8.15 -19.87
N GLY A 340 -18.55 -8.34 -19.31
CA GLY A 340 -18.76 -8.05 -17.90
C GLY A 340 -17.80 -8.90 -17.08
N ALA A 341 -16.97 -8.28 -16.24
CA ALA A 341 -16.30 -8.99 -15.16
C ALA A 341 -17.38 -9.50 -14.21
N ASN A 342 -17.98 -10.64 -14.52
CA ASN A 342 -19.06 -11.28 -13.77
C ASN A 342 -18.51 -12.01 -12.52
N GLY A 343 -17.55 -11.39 -11.85
CA GLY A 343 -17.01 -11.83 -10.57
C GLY A 343 -17.72 -11.13 -9.40
N PRO A 344 -17.67 -11.70 -8.18
CA PRO A 344 -18.09 -10.98 -6.99
C PRO A 344 -17.26 -9.70 -6.82
N LYS A 345 -17.88 -8.65 -6.27
CA LYS A 345 -17.17 -7.43 -5.92
C LYS A 345 -16.12 -7.75 -4.85
N ARG A 346 -14.86 -7.42 -5.11
CA ARG A 346 -13.80 -7.57 -4.11
C ARG A 346 -14.14 -6.69 -2.90
N LEU A 347 -13.99 -7.26 -1.70
CA LEU A 347 -14.11 -6.51 -0.45
C LEU A 347 -12.86 -5.67 -0.25
N ILE A 348 -12.81 -4.50 -0.88
CA ILE A 348 -11.85 -3.47 -0.52
C ILE A 348 -12.40 -2.83 0.75
N ASN A 349 -11.60 -2.75 1.83
CA ASN A 349 -12.03 -2.17 3.10
C ASN A 349 -12.26 -0.66 2.94
N THR A 350 -13.45 -0.33 2.46
CA THR A 350 -13.93 1.01 2.10
C THR A 350 -14.96 1.51 3.11
N LYS A 351 -15.32 0.72 4.13
CA LYS A 351 -16.36 1.10 5.12
C LYS A 351 -15.87 2.30 5.94
N PRO A 352 -16.49 3.49 5.83
CA PRO A 352 -16.22 4.58 6.74
C PRO A 352 -16.89 4.26 8.09
N GLY A 353 -16.13 4.31 9.19
CA GLY A 353 -16.70 4.36 10.53
C GLY A 353 -17.26 5.74 10.83
N GLY A 354 -18.33 6.16 10.14
CA GLY A 354 -18.96 7.46 10.40
C GLY A 354 -20.03 7.86 9.41
N LEU A 355 -20.96 8.71 9.87
CA LEU A 355 -21.96 9.38 9.04
C LEU A 355 -21.26 10.08 7.87
N ALA A 356 -21.47 9.57 6.65
CA ALA A 356 -21.04 10.20 5.42
C ALA A 356 -21.61 11.64 5.37
N GLY A 357 -20.80 12.60 5.83
CA GLY A 357 -21.11 14.01 5.76
C GLY A 357 -21.22 14.40 4.30
N ARG A 358 -22.34 15.05 3.96
CA ARG A 358 -22.65 15.63 2.64
C ARG A 358 -21.38 16.11 1.92
N LEU A 359 -21.18 15.59 0.71
CA LEU A 359 -20.18 16.02 -0.26
C LEU A 359 -20.07 17.55 -0.28
N THR A 360 -18.90 18.09 0.04
CA THR A 360 -18.57 19.47 -0.29
C THR A 360 -18.28 19.58 -1.79
N GLN A 361 -19.33 20.02 -2.51
CA GLN A 361 -19.33 20.69 -3.82
C GLN A 361 -18.16 20.40 -4.78
N LEU A 362 -18.25 19.29 -5.53
CA LEU A 362 -17.99 19.38 -6.97
C LEU A 362 -19.10 20.28 -7.54
N LYS A 363 -18.73 21.45 -8.08
CA LYS A 363 -19.69 22.30 -8.81
C LYS A 363 -20.28 21.44 -9.93
N ARG A 364 -21.59 21.16 -9.81
CA ARG A 364 -22.49 20.45 -10.74
C ARG A 364 -22.50 18.90 -10.58
N PRO A 365 -23.50 18.36 -9.86
CA PRO A 365 -23.83 16.92 -9.86
C PRO A 365 -23.94 16.29 -11.27
N GLY A 366 -24.26 17.10 -12.29
CA GLY A 366 -24.33 16.66 -13.68
C GLY A 366 -22.99 16.29 -14.31
N GLU A 367 -21.86 16.89 -13.91
CA GLU A 367 -20.55 16.60 -14.52
C GLU A 367 -19.99 15.23 -14.09
N VAL A 368 -20.14 14.87 -12.81
CA VAL A 368 -19.75 13.53 -12.31
C VAL A 368 -20.59 12.44 -12.94
N LEU A 369 -21.91 12.67 -13.07
CA LEU A 369 -22.80 11.74 -13.76
C LEU A 369 -22.43 11.63 -15.23
N ARG A 370 -22.13 12.75 -15.91
CA ARG A 370 -21.69 12.78 -17.31
C ARG A 370 -20.38 12.01 -17.50
N GLN A 371 -19.37 12.23 -16.67
CA GLN A 371 -18.10 11.49 -16.72
C GLN A 371 -18.30 9.99 -16.48
N ARG A 372 -19.17 9.60 -15.54
CA ARG A 372 -19.52 8.18 -15.33
C ARG A 372 -20.25 7.58 -16.53
N LEU A 373 -21.15 8.35 -17.15
CA LEU A 373 -21.84 7.94 -18.37
C LEU A 373 -20.87 7.83 -19.55
N GLU A 374 -19.92 8.76 -19.70
CA GLU A 374 -18.86 8.78 -20.72
C GLU A 374 -17.90 7.60 -20.54
N ALA A 375 -17.43 7.34 -19.31
CA ALA A 375 -16.61 6.18 -18.99
C ALA A 375 -17.34 4.88 -19.33
N LYS A 376 -18.62 4.78 -18.95
CA LYS A 376 -19.47 3.62 -19.27
C LYS A 376 -19.74 3.47 -20.77
N GLN A 377 -19.81 4.57 -21.53
CA GLN A 377 -19.95 4.53 -22.99
C GLN A 377 -18.68 4.08 -23.73
N ASN A 378 -17.51 4.19 -23.09
CA ASN A 378 -16.22 3.83 -23.67
C ASN A 378 -15.82 2.38 -23.35
N ASP A 379 -15.47 2.07 -22.10
CA ASP A 379 -15.11 0.71 -21.64
C ASP A 379 -15.42 0.44 -20.16
N GLY A 380 -15.93 1.42 -19.42
CA GLY A 380 -16.26 1.29 -18.01
C GLY A 380 -15.06 1.34 -17.06
N VAL A 381 -13.82 1.42 -17.56
CA VAL A 381 -12.59 1.48 -16.76
C VAL A 381 -12.11 2.92 -16.67
N PHE A 382 -11.91 3.43 -15.46
CA PHE A 382 -11.52 4.81 -15.24
C PHE A 382 -10.71 4.99 -13.94
N PHE A 383 -9.89 6.04 -13.88
CA PHE A 383 -9.44 6.62 -12.62
C PHE A 383 -10.52 7.56 -12.10
N ALA A 384 -10.78 7.58 -10.79
CA ALA A 384 -11.68 8.59 -10.22
C ALA A 384 -11.16 10.01 -10.57
N PRO A 385 -12.02 11.03 -10.72
CA PRO A 385 -11.59 12.36 -11.16
C PRO A 385 -10.45 12.97 -10.31
N ILE A 386 -10.46 12.74 -9.00
CA ILE A 386 -9.38 13.19 -8.09
C ILE A 386 -8.08 12.43 -8.32
N SER A 387 -8.16 11.12 -8.59
CA SER A 387 -7.00 10.31 -8.94
C SER A 387 -6.39 10.77 -10.28
N ALA A 388 -7.23 11.01 -11.29
CA ALA A 388 -6.78 11.53 -12.59
C ALA A 388 -6.15 12.94 -12.44
N LEU A 389 -6.73 13.80 -11.59
CA LEU A 389 -6.16 15.11 -11.28
C LEU A 389 -4.79 15.00 -10.60
N THR A 390 -4.65 14.08 -9.64
CA THR A 390 -3.37 13.82 -8.95
C THR A 390 -2.32 13.40 -9.97
N LEU A 391 -2.62 12.38 -10.79
CA LEU A 391 -1.71 11.91 -11.83
C LEU A 391 -1.36 13.01 -12.84
N ASN A 392 -2.29 13.90 -13.18
CA ASN A 392 -2.02 15.01 -14.10
C ASN A 392 -0.90 15.93 -13.60
N TYR A 393 -0.84 16.25 -12.31
CA TYR A 393 0.22 17.13 -11.77
C TYR A 393 1.44 16.36 -11.26
N HIS A 394 1.30 15.07 -11.01
CA HIS A 394 2.37 14.24 -10.46
C HIS A 394 3.65 14.26 -11.32
N ARG A 395 4.82 14.37 -10.69
CA ARG A 395 6.12 14.56 -11.38
C ARG A 395 6.45 13.50 -12.42
N TRP A 396 6.03 12.26 -12.18
CA TRP A 396 6.28 11.14 -13.11
C TRP A 396 5.50 11.25 -14.42
N PHE A 397 4.46 12.08 -14.48
CA PHE A 397 3.58 12.24 -15.66
C PHE A 397 3.86 13.53 -16.44
N ASN A 398 4.92 14.27 -16.07
CA ASN A 398 5.23 15.59 -16.58
C ASN A 398 6.67 15.69 -17.10
N HIS A 399 6.86 16.40 -18.22
CA HIS A 399 8.15 16.55 -18.90
C HIS A 399 9.12 17.43 -18.08
N ALA A 400 10.26 16.87 -17.67
CA ALA A 400 11.21 17.53 -16.78
C ALA A 400 12.32 18.29 -17.54
N LYS A 401 12.04 19.48 -18.08
CA LYS A 401 13.09 20.46 -18.42
C LYS A 401 13.05 21.64 -17.45
N GLY A 402 13.52 21.39 -16.24
CA GLY A 402 13.75 22.41 -15.21
C GLY A 402 12.56 22.63 -14.26
N PHE A 403 12.47 21.81 -13.22
CA PHE A 403 11.59 22.12 -12.10
C PHE A 403 12.25 23.16 -11.20
N ILE A 404 11.70 24.37 -11.15
CA ILE A 404 11.93 25.29 -10.04
C ILE A 404 11.07 24.73 -8.89
N GLY A 405 11.68 23.94 -8.00
CA GLY A 405 10.96 23.32 -6.90
C GLY A 405 10.23 24.38 -6.07
N GLY A 406 8.90 24.32 -6.04
CA GLY A 406 8.10 25.04 -5.06
C GLY A 406 8.32 24.43 -3.68
N SER A 407 8.45 25.26 -2.65
CA SER A 407 8.42 24.78 -1.26
C SER A 407 7.02 24.97 -0.71
N MET A 408 6.43 23.92 -0.16
CA MET A 408 5.17 24.01 0.57
C MET A 408 5.41 23.95 2.06
N ASN A 409 4.71 24.81 2.80
CA ASN A 409 4.70 24.79 4.25
C ASN A 409 3.26 24.73 4.76
N PHE A 410 3.03 24.06 5.88
CA PHE A 410 1.75 24.08 6.58
C PHE A 410 1.97 24.68 7.97
N ASP A 411 1.31 25.81 8.22
CA ASP A 411 1.22 26.40 9.54
C ASP A 411 0.05 25.75 10.26
N ASN A 412 0.34 24.99 11.32
CA ASN A 412 -0.69 24.31 12.08
C ASN A 412 -1.55 25.26 12.94
N THR A 413 -1.00 26.41 13.35
CA THR A 413 -1.69 27.41 14.18
C THR A 413 -2.82 28.04 13.37
N THR A 414 -2.49 28.52 12.17
CA THR A 414 -3.49 29.10 11.26
C THR A 414 -4.21 28.04 10.44
N ARG A 415 -3.71 26.79 10.45
CA ARG A 415 -4.16 25.65 9.62
C ARG A 415 -4.06 25.98 8.13
N THR A 416 -3.02 26.70 7.74
CA THR A 416 -2.85 27.24 6.39
C THR A 416 -1.67 26.58 5.69
N VAL A 417 -1.91 26.09 4.48
CA VAL A 417 -0.88 25.67 3.55
C VAL A 417 -0.46 26.87 2.71
N THR A 418 0.85 27.08 2.57
CA THR A 418 1.42 28.14 1.73
C THR A 418 2.43 27.53 0.76
N CYS A 419 2.26 27.81 -0.52
CA CYS A 419 3.18 27.45 -1.60
C CYS A 419 4.03 28.66 -2.00
N ASN A 420 5.34 28.47 -2.04
CA ASN A 420 6.25 29.46 -2.59
C ASN A 420 6.56 29.12 -4.05
N ARG A 421 6.40 30.10 -4.96
CA ARG A 421 6.74 29.99 -6.40
C ARG A 421 5.92 28.95 -7.19
N SER A 422 4.79 28.53 -6.65
CA SER A 422 3.87 27.56 -7.25
C SER A 422 2.45 27.77 -6.69
N SER A 423 1.45 27.20 -7.33
CA SER A 423 0.04 27.29 -6.95
C SER A 423 -0.50 25.94 -6.50
N ILE A 424 -1.40 25.94 -5.51
CA ILE A 424 -2.06 24.74 -5.01
C ILE A 424 -3.10 24.28 -6.04
N VAL A 425 -3.05 23.01 -6.43
CA VAL A 425 -4.00 22.41 -7.38
C VAL A 425 -4.98 21.44 -6.69
N LEU A 426 -4.54 20.82 -5.59
CA LEU A 426 -5.31 19.81 -4.87
C LEU A 426 -4.98 19.82 -3.39
N VAL A 427 -6.01 19.78 -2.55
CA VAL A 427 -5.91 19.54 -1.11
C VAL A 427 -6.87 18.41 -0.75
N GLU A 428 -6.39 17.41 -0.02
CA GLU A 428 -7.17 16.28 0.46
C GLU A 428 -6.97 16.04 1.95
N LEU A 429 -8.02 15.53 2.59
CA LEU A 429 -7.95 14.88 3.88
C LEU A 429 -8.18 13.40 3.69
N ARG A 430 -7.18 12.61 4.04
CA ARG A 430 -7.19 11.15 3.93
C ARG A 430 -7.22 10.51 5.31
N SER A 431 -7.82 9.35 5.45
CA SER A 431 -7.65 8.52 6.66
C SER A 431 -6.18 8.14 6.81
N SER A 432 -5.64 8.25 8.02
CA SER A 432 -4.26 7.86 8.31
C SER A 432 -4.07 6.34 8.39
N GLU A 433 -5.16 5.59 8.47
CA GLU A 433 -5.13 4.13 8.53
C GLU A 433 -4.92 3.50 7.15
N ASN A 434 -5.72 3.92 6.17
CA ASN A 434 -5.80 3.28 4.85
C ASN A 434 -5.69 4.26 3.67
N GLY A 435 -5.35 5.53 3.92
CA GLY A 435 -5.19 6.55 2.87
C GLY A 435 -6.48 6.98 2.17
N MET A 436 -7.65 6.52 2.62
CA MET A 436 -8.94 6.78 1.96
C MET A 436 -9.33 8.26 2.08
N MET A 437 -9.64 8.89 0.94
CA MET A 437 -10.06 10.30 0.89
C MET A 437 -11.40 10.52 1.60
N GLN A 438 -11.40 11.45 2.55
CA GLN A 438 -12.56 11.89 3.34
C GLN A 438 -13.13 13.22 2.83
N LYS A 439 -12.24 14.15 2.46
CA LYS A 439 -12.60 15.45 1.86
C LYS A 439 -11.54 15.87 0.85
N CYS A 440 -11.94 16.62 -0.17
CA CYS A 440 -11.02 17.20 -1.15
C CYS A 440 -11.45 18.62 -1.55
N TRP A 441 -10.47 19.42 -1.96
CA TRP A 441 -10.62 20.73 -2.60
C TRP A 441 -9.72 20.77 -3.82
N THR A 442 -10.28 21.13 -4.98
CA THR A 442 -9.58 21.16 -6.27
C THR A 442 -9.59 22.57 -6.83
N PHE A 443 -8.48 22.98 -7.45
CA PHE A 443 -8.33 24.32 -8.01
C PHE A 443 -7.95 24.22 -9.50
N GLN A 444 -8.91 24.54 -10.37
CA GLN A 444 -8.72 24.46 -11.84
C GLN A 444 -7.92 25.67 -12.35
N GLU A 445 -7.16 25.49 -13.44
CA GLU A 445 -6.34 26.53 -14.08
C GLU A 445 -7.12 27.79 -14.49
N GLN A 446 -8.40 27.67 -14.80
CA GLN A 446 -9.26 28.80 -15.22
C GLN A 446 -9.66 29.71 -14.04
N GLN A 447 -9.46 29.28 -12.81
CA GLN A 447 -9.62 30.09 -11.60
C GLN A 447 -8.22 30.45 -11.12
N HIS A 448 -8.01 31.66 -10.58
CA HIS A 448 -6.70 32.03 -10.01
C HIS A 448 -6.34 31.00 -8.93
N GLN A 449 -5.42 30.08 -9.24
CA GLN A 449 -5.07 29.00 -8.33
C GLN A 449 -4.41 29.58 -7.09
N PRO A 450 -4.86 29.20 -5.89
CA PRO A 450 -4.38 29.85 -4.68
C PRO A 450 -2.96 29.43 -4.37
N ILE A 451 -2.13 30.39 -3.96
CA ILE A 451 -0.84 30.11 -3.34
C ILE A 451 -0.97 29.74 -1.85
N THR A 452 -2.13 30.03 -1.24
CA THR A 452 -2.43 29.75 0.16
C THR A 452 -3.81 29.12 0.32
N PHE A 453 -3.93 28.10 1.17
CA PHE A 453 -5.20 27.47 1.49
C PHE A 453 -5.34 27.21 3.00
N THR A 454 -6.36 27.78 3.63
CA THR A 454 -6.67 27.55 5.04
C THR A 454 -7.69 26.43 5.19
N LEU A 455 -7.31 25.37 5.90
CA LEU A 455 -8.16 24.23 6.16
C LEU A 455 -9.35 24.64 7.05
N PRO A 456 -10.61 24.42 6.62
CA PRO A 456 -11.78 24.81 7.42
C PRO A 456 -11.82 24.03 8.74
N LYS A 457 -12.41 24.60 9.80
CA LYS A 457 -12.60 23.87 11.07
C LYS A 457 -13.54 22.69 10.82
N LEU A 458 -13.10 21.48 11.16
CA LEU A 458 -13.86 20.25 10.97
C LEU A 458 -14.25 19.70 12.34
N ALA A 459 -15.55 19.45 12.54
CA ALA A 459 -16.01 18.75 13.72
C ALA A 459 -15.78 17.23 13.56
N ASN A 460 -15.16 16.60 14.55
CA ASN A 460 -15.08 15.15 14.75
C ASN A 460 -14.65 14.31 13.52
N LEU A 461 -13.36 14.35 13.18
CA LEU A 461 -12.74 13.33 12.33
C LEU A 461 -11.42 12.87 12.99
N PRO A 462 -11.36 11.65 13.58
CA PRO A 462 -10.12 11.13 14.14
C PRO A 462 -9.15 10.69 13.03
N ASP A 463 -7.85 10.87 13.28
CA ASP A 463 -6.70 10.35 12.53
C ASP A 463 -6.66 10.67 11.04
N LEU A 464 -6.54 11.96 10.70
CA LEU A 464 -6.43 12.42 9.30
C LEU A 464 -4.99 12.74 8.86
N THR A 465 -4.71 12.49 7.59
CA THR A 465 -3.52 12.95 6.86
C THR A 465 -3.95 13.99 5.82
N LEU A 466 -3.44 15.21 5.96
CA LEU A 466 -3.49 16.26 4.95
C LEU A 466 -2.54 15.90 3.81
N PHE A 467 -3.07 15.83 2.60
CA PHE A 467 -2.32 15.67 1.37
C PHE A 467 -2.53 16.91 0.51
N VAL A 468 -1.46 17.53 0.03
CA VAL A 468 -1.53 18.71 -0.84
C VAL A 468 -0.59 18.49 -2.01
N GLU A 469 -1.06 18.84 -3.19
CA GLU A 469 -0.27 18.87 -4.41
C GLU A 469 -0.33 20.26 -5.05
N ASP A 470 0.79 20.68 -5.59
CA ASP A 470 0.94 21.94 -6.31
C ASP A 470 1.07 21.74 -7.83
N ALA A 471 1.03 22.83 -8.59
CA ALA A 471 1.08 22.79 -10.06
C ALA A 471 2.42 22.27 -10.62
N THR A 472 3.45 22.15 -9.78
CA THR A 472 4.75 21.56 -10.15
C THR A 472 4.85 20.07 -9.81
N GLY A 473 3.80 19.47 -9.24
CA GLY A 473 3.81 18.08 -8.77
C GLY A 473 4.58 17.89 -7.46
N SER A 474 4.88 18.97 -6.74
CA SER A 474 5.38 18.86 -5.37
C SER A 474 4.24 18.44 -4.46
N ILE A 475 4.54 17.54 -3.52
CA ILE A 475 3.55 16.94 -2.63
C ILE A 475 3.93 17.22 -1.18
N LEU A 476 2.95 17.67 -0.40
CA LEU A 476 3.04 17.83 1.05
C LEU A 476 2.09 16.84 1.72
N LYS A 477 2.61 16.03 2.64
CA LYS A 477 1.82 15.08 3.43
C LYS A 477 2.06 15.31 4.92
N ILE A 478 0.99 15.59 5.65
CA ILE A 478 1.06 15.90 7.09
C ILE A 478 -0.03 15.13 7.80
N ASN A 479 0.35 14.35 8.82
CA ASN A 479 -0.63 13.76 9.69
C ASN A 479 -1.16 14.83 10.66
N LEU A 480 -2.44 15.18 10.56
CA LEU A 480 -3.07 16.26 11.33
C LEU A 480 -3.24 15.94 12.81
N ASN A 481 -3.24 14.66 13.17
CA ASN A 481 -3.18 14.22 14.56
C ASN A 481 -1.75 14.23 15.13
N LYS A 482 -0.73 14.37 14.27
CA LYS A 482 0.65 14.64 14.66
C LYS A 482 1.06 16.11 14.46
N SER A 483 0.20 16.94 13.87
CA SER A 483 0.59 18.30 13.49
C SER A 483 0.25 19.38 14.49
N VAL A 484 -0.41 19.07 15.62
CA VAL A 484 -0.36 19.93 16.81
C VAL A 484 1.07 19.89 17.37
N ASP A 485 1.98 20.55 16.66
CA ASP A 485 3.31 21.02 17.05
C ASP A 485 4.15 21.20 15.79
N ASN A 486 4.16 22.42 15.24
CA ASN A 486 5.31 23.01 14.54
C ASN A 486 4.99 24.43 14.05
N SER A 487 5.12 25.43 14.93
CA SER A 487 5.70 26.75 14.59
C SER A 487 5.73 27.69 15.82
N THR A 488 6.53 27.34 16.81
CA THR A 488 7.32 28.27 17.64
C THR A 488 8.65 27.56 17.88
N ALA A 489 9.72 28.29 18.18
CA ALA A 489 11.02 27.69 18.52
C ALA A 489 10.81 26.43 19.38
N ALA A 490 11.31 25.28 18.90
CA ALA A 490 10.91 23.95 19.36
C ALA A 490 10.89 23.84 20.89
N VAL A 491 9.69 23.96 21.46
CA VAL A 491 9.34 23.28 22.69
C VAL A 491 8.68 22.00 22.22
N CYS A 492 9.47 20.94 22.10
CA CYS A 492 8.97 19.61 21.79
C CYS A 492 8.02 19.21 22.93
N GLU A 493 6.71 19.15 22.70
CA GLU A 493 5.79 18.66 23.72
C GLU A 493 5.98 17.14 23.87
N ALA A 494 6.10 16.69 25.11
CA ALA A 494 6.44 15.31 25.42
C ALA A 494 5.32 14.36 24.97
N LYS A 495 5.64 13.32 24.19
CA LYS A 495 4.67 12.24 23.88
C LYS A 495 4.17 11.52 25.13
N ILE A 496 4.97 11.50 26.19
CA ILE A 496 4.58 10.94 27.48
C ILE A 496 4.59 12.03 28.54
N LEU A 497 3.39 12.34 29.03
CA LEU A 497 3.19 13.25 30.15
C LEU A 497 3.05 12.43 31.44
N PHE A 498 4.17 12.17 32.11
CA PHE A 498 4.22 11.40 33.37
C PHE A 498 3.35 12.03 34.48
N ARG A 499 3.18 13.36 34.45
CA ARG A 499 2.26 14.08 35.34
C ARG A 499 0.78 13.68 35.18
N GLN A 500 0.40 13.09 34.05
CA GLN A 500 -0.96 12.61 33.78
C GLN A 500 -1.11 11.12 34.09
N LEU A 501 -0.01 10.40 34.30
CA LEU A 501 -0.03 8.98 34.63
C LEU A 501 -0.34 8.81 36.12
N LYS A 502 -1.24 7.88 36.42
CA LYS A 502 -1.51 7.43 37.78
C LYS A 502 -0.27 6.71 38.32
N PRO A 503 0.33 7.18 39.43
CA PRO A 503 1.47 6.50 40.03
C PRO A 503 1.09 5.09 40.48
N PHE A 504 2.08 4.21 40.63
CA PHE A 504 1.85 2.90 41.25
C PHE A 504 1.46 3.05 42.74
N PRO A 505 0.73 2.08 43.32
CA PRO A 505 0.22 2.18 44.68
C PRO A 505 1.36 2.30 45.70
N VAL A 506 1.10 3.05 46.77
CA VAL A 506 1.98 3.10 47.95
C VAL A 506 1.93 1.74 48.64
N ILE A 507 3.02 1.30 49.26
CA ILE A 507 3.11 0.07 50.05
C ILE A 507 3.51 0.50 51.47
N ASP A 508 2.57 0.47 52.41
CA ASP A 508 2.73 1.01 53.76
C ASP A 508 1.86 0.25 54.77
N GLU A 509 1.86 0.71 56.02
CA GLU A 509 1.05 0.10 57.08
C GLU A 509 -0.47 0.13 56.79
N ASN A 510 -0.97 1.12 56.04
CA ASN A 510 -2.40 1.27 55.76
C ASN A 510 -2.95 0.18 54.84
N ASN A 511 -2.07 -0.46 54.06
CA ASN A 511 -2.42 -1.60 53.23
C ASN A 511 -1.72 -2.90 53.63
N ASN A 512 -1.25 -3.01 54.88
CA ASN A 512 -0.52 -4.16 55.39
C ASN A 512 0.74 -4.50 54.59
N PHE A 513 1.41 -3.49 54.03
CA PHE A 513 2.57 -3.65 53.14
C PHE A 513 2.26 -4.55 51.94
N LYS A 514 1.08 -4.38 51.34
CA LYS A 514 0.62 -5.14 50.17
C LYS A 514 0.21 -4.24 49.01
N ILE A 515 0.31 -4.75 47.79
CA ILE A 515 -0.04 -4.01 46.57
C ILE A 515 -1.54 -4.12 46.31
N ASP A 516 -2.25 -2.98 46.34
CA ASP A 516 -3.67 -2.92 45.94
C ASP A 516 -3.84 -3.28 44.45
N THR A 517 -4.63 -4.33 44.18
CA THR A 517 -4.77 -4.93 42.85
C THR A 517 -5.42 -3.97 41.85
N GLU A 518 -6.48 -3.27 42.24
CA GLU A 518 -7.22 -2.38 41.33
C GLU A 518 -6.37 -1.17 40.95
N HIS A 519 -5.69 -0.57 41.93
CA HIS A 519 -4.76 0.52 41.70
C HIS A 519 -3.60 0.07 40.79
N PHE A 520 -2.98 -1.07 41.07
CA PHE A 520 -1.88 -1.60 40.25
C PHE A 520 -2.31 -1.81 38.78
N LEU A 521 -3.49 -2.40 38.55
CA LEU A 521 -4.02 -2.63 37.20
C LEU A 521 -4.34 -1.33 36.46
N GLU A 522 -4.84 -0.31 37.15
CA GLU A 522 -5.11 0.99 36.54
C GLU A 522 -3.81 1.69 36.14
N SER A 523 -2.82 1.76 37.03
CA SER A 523 -1.50 2.33 36.72
C SER A 523 -0.77 1.54 35.62
N SER A 524 -0.93 0.21 35.60
CA SER A 524 -0.42 -0.68 34.55
C SER A 524 -1.00 -0.34 33.17
N ASN A 525 -2.32 -0.14 33.07
CA ASN A 525 -2.93 0.23 31.79
C ASN A 525 -2.41 1.59 31.29
N GLN A 526 -2.26 2.58 32.18
CA GLN A 526 -1.81 3.91 31.79
C GLN A 526 -0.36 3.93 31.26
N ILE A 527 0.55 3.19 31.91
CA ILE A 527 1.94 3.12 31.41
C ILE A 527 2.05 2.28 30.12
N ILE A 528 1.18 1.27 29.93
CA ILE A 528 1.07 0.52 28.67
C ILE A 528 0.50 1.40 27.55
N ASP A 529 -0.48 2.25 27.84
CA ASP A 529 -1.02 3.23 26.89
C ASP A 529 0.07 4.21 26.45
N ALA A 530 0.92 4.68 27.39
CA ALA A 530 2.06 5.54 27.08
C ALA A 530 3.09 4.84 26.14
N LEU A 531 3.27 3.53 26.25
CA LEU A 531 4.14 2.76 25.32
C LEU A 531 3.59 2.67 23.90
N ALA A 532 2.27 2.79 23.72
CA ALA A 532 1.68 2.77 22.37
C ALA A 532 2.22 3.95 21.50
N CYS A 533 2.73 5.01 22.14
CA CYS A 533 3.37 6.15 21.47
C CYS A 533 4.73 5.81 20.82
N PHE A 534 5.31 4.62 21.07
CA PHE A 534 6.58 4.19 20.45
C PHE A 534 6.41 3.72 19.00
N GLY A 535 5.16 3.63 18.52
CA GLY A 535 4.82 3.36 17.11
C GLY A 535 4.22 1.98 16.89
N LYS A 536 3.65 1.77 15.70
CA LYS A 536 2.87 0.57 15.34
C LYS A 536 3.66 -0.74 15.49
N LEU A 537 4.99 -0.70 15.37
CA LEU A 537 5.84 -1.89 15.54
C LEU A 537 5.89 -2.39 17.00
N PHE A 538 5.64 -1.54 18.00
CA PHE A 538 5.53 -1.97 19.41
C PHE A 538 4.18 -2.63 19.73
N ALA A 539 3.23 -2.67 18.79
CA ALA A 539 1.88 -3.21 19.01
C ALA A 539 1.87 -4.68 19.50
N PRO A 540 2.73 -5.61 19.04
CA PRO A 540 2.78 -6.97 19.56
C PRO A 540 3.15 -7.02 21.05
N ILE A 541 4.07 -6.16 21.49
CA ILE A 541 4.51 -6.05 22.90
C ILE A 541 3.38 -5.45 23.75
N VAL A 542 2.80 -4.34 23.29
CA VAL A 542 1.66 -3.70 23.96
C VAL A 542 0.49 -4.69 24.11
N ARG A 543 0.22 -5.50 23.07
CA ARG A 543 -0.84 -6.51 23.11
C ARG A 543 -0.57 -7.60 24.14
N ASP A 544 0.65 -8.11 24.22
CA ASP A 544 1.04 -9.12 25.22
C ASP A 544 0.87 -8.59 26.66
N MET A 545 1.37 -7.39 26.93
CA MET A 545 1.23 -6.74 28.24
C MET A 545 -0.25 -6.53 28.60
N ARG A 546 -1.07 -6.03 27.65
CA ARG A 546 -2.52 -5.89 27.86
C ARG A 546 -3.19 -7.23 28.15
N GLN A 547 -2.79 -8.30 27.45
CA GLN A 547 -3.37 -9.62 27.68
C GLN A 547 -3.07 -10.12 29.10
N ASN A 548 -1.87 -9.87 29.64
CA ASN A 548 -1.53 -10.22 31.02
C ASN A 548 -2.31 -9.37 32.04
N VAL A 549 -2.47 -8.06 31.81
CA VAL A 549 -3.33 -7.20 32.64
C VAL A 549 -4.79 -7.66 32.62
N VAL A 550 -5.32 -8.03 31.45
CA VAL A 550 -6.70 -8.54 31.31
C VAL A 550 -6.88 -9.84 32.10
N LYS A 551 -5.93 -10.78 32.03
CA LYS A 551 -5.99 -12.03 32.81
C LYS A 551 -6.10 -11.75 34.31
N ILE A 552 -5.24 -10.90 34.86
CA ILE A 552 -5.25 -10.53 36.29
C ILE A 552 -6.57 -9.81 36.64
N THR A 553 -7.05 -8.92 35.77
CA THR A 553 -8.32 -8.20 35.94
C THR A 553 -9.51 -9.15 36.02
N VAL A 554 -9.55 -10.19 35.17
CA VAL A 554 -10.62 -11.20 35.19
C VAL A 554 -10.61 -11.94 36.52
N LYS A 555 -9.44 -12.40 37.00
CA LYS A 555 -9.33 -13.07 38.30
C LYS A 555 -9.76 -12.16 39.46
N TYR A 556 -9.27 -10.92 39.49
CA TYR A 556 -9.66 -9.92 40.49
C TYR A 556 -11.18 -9.75 40.57
N LYS A 557 -11.86 -9.64 39.43
CA LYS A 557 -13.31 -9.43 39.36
C LYS A 557 -14.13 -10.64 39.84
N GLN A 558 -13.58 -11.85 39.90
CA GLN A 558 -14.29 -13.02 40.41
C GLN A 558 -14.58 -12.90 41.91
N ASN A 559 -13.68 -12.29 42.69
CA ASN A 559 -13.88 -12.06 44.12
C ASN A 559 -13.03 -10.87 44.61
N LYS A 560 -13.52 -9.65 44.37
CA LYS A 560 -12.80 -8.42 44.69
C LYS A 560 -12.34 -8.32 46.16
N PRO A 561 -13.17 -8.67 47.18
CA PRO A 561 -12.71 -8.64 48.56
C PRO A 561 -11.57 -9.61 48.85
N LEU A 562 -11.59 -10.81 48.25
CA LEU A 562 -10.57 -11.83 48.45
C LEU A 562 -9.24 -11.48 47.77
N PHE A 563 -9.31 -10.83 46.61
CA PHE A 563 -8.21 -10.48 45.72
C PHE A 563 -7.88 -8.98 45.76
N LYS A 564 -8.20 -8.30 46.87
CA LYS A 564 -7.91 -6.89 47.09
C LYS A 564 -6.42 -6.57 46.88
N TYR A 565 -5.55 -7.50 47.26
CA TYR A 565 -4.11 -7.37 47.14
C TYR A 565 -3.50 -8.42 46.19
N LEU A 566 -2.46 -8.04 45.43
CA LEU A 566 -1.82 -8.93 44.47
C LEU A 566 -1.22 -10.18 45.13
N GLU A 567 -0.68 -10.05 46.33
CA GLU A 567 -0.11 -11.13 47.12
C GLU A 567 -1.17 -12.17 47.48
N ASP A 568 -2.37 -11.71 47.87
CA ASP A 568 -3.49 -12.60 48.16
C ASP A 568 -4.00 -13.27 46.89
N LEU A 569 -3.97 -12.55 45.76
CA LEU A 569 -4.29 -13.09 44.44
C LEU A 569 -3.30 -14.18 44.04
N ILE A 570 -1.99 -14.00 44.24
CA ILE A 570 -0.95 -15.01 43.96
C ILE A 570 -1.08 -16.22 44.90
N LEU A 571 -1.21 -15.99 46.21
CA LEU A 571 -1.23 -17.08 47.20
C LEU A 571 -2.49 -17.94 47.09
N LYS A 572 -3.66 -17.34 46.86
CA LYS A 572 -4.92 -18.09 46.80
C LYS A 572 -5.20 -18.72 45.45
N ASP A 573 -4.49 -18.30 44.40
CA ASP A 573 -4.40 -19.05 43.14
C ASP A 573 -3.77 -20.43 43.38
N LYS A 574 -2.73 -20.47 44.22
CA LYS A 574 -1.95 -21.65 44.56
C LYS A 574 -2.75 -22.75 45.28
N ASP A 575 -3.78 -22.38 46.03
CA ASP A 575 -4.53 -23.30 46.91
C ASP A 575 -5.79 -23.91 46.25
N GLY A 576 -6.05 -23.65 44.96
CA GLY A 576 -7.33 -23.99 44.30
C GLY A 576 -7.27 -24.88 43.05
N ASN A 577 -6.08 -25.25 42.55
CA ASN A 577 -5.94 -26.04 41.32
C ASN A 577 -4.85 -27.11 41.44
N ASP A 578 -5.16 -28.36 41.06
CA ASP A 578 -4.22 -29.50 40.95
C ASP A 578 -3.17 -29.33 39.82
N VAL A 579 -3.08 -28.15 39.19
CA VAL A 579 -2.14 -27.86 38.10
C VAL A 579 -0.99 -27.01 38.66
N PRO A 580 0.28 -27.44 38.54
CA PRO A 580 1.41 -26.74 39.18
C PRO A 580 1.73 -25.34 38.61
N TYR A 581 0.99 -24.87 37.61
CA TYR A 581 1.36 -23.70 36.79
C TYR A 581 0.13 -22.85 36.47
N ASP A 582 -0.20 -21.92 37.38
CA ASP A 582 -1.35 -21.04 37.17
C ASP A 582 -1.02 -19.88 36.21
N THR A 583 -1.93 -19.68 35.26
CA THR A 583 -1.86 -18.70 34.17
C THR A 583 -1.78 -17.25 34.64
N ILE A 584 -2.22 -16.95 35.86
CA ILE A 584 -2.22 -15.59 36.44
C ILE A 584 -0.87 -15.24 37.07
N THR A 585 -0.30 -16.14 37.86
CA THR A 585 1.05 -15.96 38.44
C THR A 585 2.11 -15.86 37.34
N ASP A 586 2.00 -16.69 36.29
CA ASP A 586 2.88 -16.58 35.12
C ASP A 586 2.64 -15.31 34.30
N GLY A 587 1.38 -14.90 34.13
CA GLY A 587 1.05 -13.64 33.45
C GLY A 587 1.64 -12.42 34.19
N LEU A 588 1.57 -12.42 35.52
CA LEU A 588 2.14 -11.36 36.35
C LEU A 588 3.68 -11.39 36.36
N LEU A 589 4.30 -12.57 36.29
CA LEU A 589 5.76 -12.69 36.12
C LEU A 589 6.24 -12.01 34.83
N TRP A 590 5.59 -12.30 33.69
CA TRP A 590 5.93 -11.71 32.40
C TRP A 590 5.64 -10.21 32.34
N LEU A 591 4.52 -9.78 32.92
CA LEU A 591 4.19 -8.36 33.04
C LEU A 591 5.22 -7.61 33.90
N LYS A 592 5.62 -8.16 35.05
CA LYS A 592 6.67 -7.60 35.92
C LYS A 592 8.00 -7.46 35.17
N ARG A 593 8.43 -8.48 34.42
CA ARG A 593 9.67 -8.43 33.61
C ARG A 593 9.65 -7.35 32.54
N ALA A 594 8.52 -7.18 31.86
CA ALA A 594 8.35 -6.11 30.89
C ALA A 594 8.43 -4.73 31.58
N PHE A 595 7.80 -4.59 32.75
CA PHE A 595 7.86 -3.38 33.56
C PHE A 595 9.24 -3.06 34.10
N GLU A 596 10.04 -4.05 34.49
CA GLU A 596 11.44 -3.86 34.89
C GLU A 596 12.28 -3.25 33.75
N MET A 597 12.11 -3.76 32.54
CA MET A 597 12.77 -3.19 31.35
C MET A 597 12.36 -1.73 31.12
N MET A 598 11.07 -1.41 31.27
CA MET A 598 10.57 -0.05 31.07
C MET A 598 11.08 0.91 32.14
N GLU A 599 11.05 0.48 33.40
CA GLU A 599 11.53 1.24 34.54
C GLU A 599 13.01 1.57 34.34
N LEU A 600 13.83 0.57 34.01
CA LEU A 600 15.25 0.75 33.73
C LEU A 600 15.50 1.62 32.49
N PHE A 601 14.69 1.50 31.45
CA PHE A 601 14.79 2.35 30.26
C PHE A 601 14.57 3.83 30.59
N PHE A 602 13.46 4.16 31.26
CA PHE A 602 13.14 5.55 31.60
C PHE A 602 14.09 6.13 32.65
N ARG A 603 14.60 5.29 33.55
CA ARG A 603 15.65 5.69 34.49
C ARG A 603 16.98 5.99 33.80
N ASN A 604 17.43 5.11 32.91
CA ASN A 604 18.63 5.37 32.10
C ASN A 604 18.48 6.68 31.32
N LEU A 605 17.28 7.01 30.83
CA LEU A 605 17.00 8.32 30.26
C LEU A 605 17.08 9.43 31.31
N LEU A 606 16.42 9.31 32.46
CA LEU A 606 16.42 10.35 33.49
C LEU A 606 17.84 10.68 34.00
N GLU A 607 18.68 9.67 34.17
CA GLU A 607 20.05 9.76 34.70
C GLU A 607 21.11 10.07 33.63
N ASP A 608 20.73 10.14 32.33
CA ASP A 608 21.66 10.47 31.25
C ASP A 608 22.07 11.96 31.28
N GLU A 609 23.21 12.24 31.91
CA GLU A 609 23.82 13.57 32.00
C GLU A 609 24.11 14.19 30.62
N THR A 610 24.37 13.36 29.60
CA THR A 610 24.63 13.85 28.23
C THR A 610 23.34 14.31 27.54
N ARG A 611 22.18 13.95 28.10
CA ARG A 611 20.84 14.23 27.56
C ARG A 611 20.72 13.85 26.08
N SER A 612 21.29 12.70 25.70
CA SER A 612 21.37 12.27 24.31
C SER A 612 19.98 12.13 23.69
N GLU A 613 19.81 12.68 22.47
CA GLU A 613 18.59 12.49 21.68
C GLU A 613 18.43 11.04 21.20
N GLN A 614 19.52 10.26 21.19
CA GLN A 614 19.51 8.86 20.82
C GLN A 614 19.12 7.99 22.02
N VAL A 615 17.87 7.51 22.05
CA VAL A 615 17.36 6.67 23.15
C VAL A 615 17.65 5.17 22.99
N LYS A 616 18.15 4.77 21.81
CA LYS A 616 18.45 3.37 21.48
C LYS A 616 19.43 2.68 22.45
N PRO A 617 20.56 3.29 22.85
CA PRO A 617 21.48 2.67 23.80
C PRO A 617 20.81 2.36 25.14
N HIS A 618 19.96 3.28 25.61
CA HIS A 618 19.22 3.15 26.87
C HIS A 618 18.23 1.99 26.85
N LEU A 619 17.48 1.83 25.74
CA LEU A 619 16.54 0.72 25.59
C LEU A 619 17.28 -0.62 25.44
N LYS A 620 18.37 -0.64 24.67
CA LYS A 620 19.18 -1.85 24.47
C LYS A 620 19.72 -2.37 25.80
N LYS A 621 20.31 -1.48 26.62
CA LYS A 621 20.81 -1.83 27.95
C LYS A 621 19.70 -2.40 28.84
N ALA A 622 18.54 -1.72 28.88
CA ALA A 622 17.42 -2.18 29.68
C ALA A 622 16.90 -3.57 29.25
N TYR A 623 16.88 -3.85 27.95
CA TYR A 623 16.52 -5.17 27.43
C TYR A 623 17.51 -6.26 27.80
N GLU A 624 18.81 -5.98 27.65
CA GLU A 624 19.89 -6.92 27.96
C GLU A 624 19.87 -7.35 29.44
N GLU A 625 19.52 -6.43 30.34
CA GLU A 625 19.46 -6.69 31.78
C GLU A 625 18.13 -7.35 32.22
N CYS A 626 17.00 -7.00 31.62
CA CYS A 626 15.68 -7.42 32.13
C CYS A 626 15.02 -8.57 31.36
N LEU A 627 15.10 -8.60 30.03
CA LEU A 627 14.31 -9.52 29.19
C LEU A 627 15.15 -10.51 28.38
N LEU A 628 16.38 -10.13 27.98
CA LEU A 628 17.27 -10.99 27.21
C LEU A 628 17.50 -12.38 27.84
N PRO A 629 17.69 -12.53 29.18
CA PRO A 629 17.86 -13.85 29.79
C PRO A 629 16.67 -14.79 29.57
N TYR A 630 15.48 -14.23 29.36
CA TYR A 630 14.20 -14.94 29.28
C TYR A 630 13.62 -15.00 27.86
N HIS A 631 14.25 -14.37 26.86
CA HIS A 631 13.76 -14.42 25.48
C HIS A 631 14.49 -15.50 24.67
N GLY A 632 13.73 -16.33 23.95
CA GLY A 632 14.24 -17.23 22.93
C GLY A 632 14.72 -16.49 21.68
N TYR A 633 15.30 -17.23 20.73
CA TYR A 633 15.93 -16.67 19.53
C TYR A 633 15.01 -15.74 18.71
N VAL A 634 13.74 -16.11 18.56
CA VAL A 634 12.73 -15.34 17.81
C VAL A 634 12.43 -14.00 18.51
N ALA A 635 12.18 -14.03 19.82
CA ALA A 635 11.88 -12.84 20.61
C ALA A 635 13.09 -11.87 20.69
N GLN A 636 14.31 -12.40 20.70
CA GLN A 636 15.53 -11.58 20.61
C GLN A 636 15.67 -10.88 19.25
N LYS A 637 15.35 -11.57 18.14
CA LYS A 637 15.38 -10.97 16.80
C LYS A 637 14.28 -9.92 16.59
N ALA A 638 13.09 -10.15 17.16
CA ALA A 638 12.03 -9.15 17.17
C ALA A 638 12.47 -7.86 17.88
N PHE A 639 13.13 -7.96 19.04
CA PHE A 639 13.68 -6.79 19.75
C PHE A 639 14.75 -6.04 18.94
N GLN A 640 15.61 -6.76 18.20
CA GLN A 640 16.60 -6.15 17.32
C GLN A 640 15.99 -5.30 16.19
N LEU A 641 14.76 -5.61 15.77
CA LEU A 641 14.04 -4.84 14.75
C LEU A 641 13.43 -3.54 15.33
N LEU A 642 12.90 -3.62 16.56
CA LEU A 642 12.11 -2.57 17.19
C LEU A 642 12.92 -1.32 17.58
N HIS A 643 14.18 -1.50 17.95
CA HIS A 643 15.01 -0.41 18.46
C HIS A 643 15.40 0.64 17.40
N SER A 644 15.18 0.35 16.11
CA SER A 644 15.54 1.25 15.00
C SER A 644 14.48 2.33 14.72
N PHE A 645 13.32 2.24 15.37
CA PHE A 645 12.16 3.11 15.14
C PHE A 645 11.73 3.88 16.40
N LEU A 646 12.62 4.01 17.38
CA LEU A 646 12.34 4.73 18.61
C LEU A 646 12.24 6.24 18.36
N PRO A 647 11.26 6.93 18.98
CA PRO A 647 11.27 8.38 19.04
C PRO A 647 12.52 8.92 19.75
N THR A 648 12.92 10.15 19.46
CA THR A 648 14.04 10.81 20.15
C THR A 648 13.69 11.13 21.61
N ARG A 649 14.71 11.43 22.43
CA ARG A 649 14.52 11.79 23.85
C ARG A 649 13.55 12.95 24.02
N SER A 650 13.78 14.04 23.30
CA SER A 650 12.92 15.22 23.30
C SER A 650 11.49 14.88 22.87
N SER A 651 11.32 13.98 21.90
CA SER A 651 10.01 13.52 21.48
C SER A 651 9.29 12.71 22.56
N LEU A 652 10.00 11.94 23.39
CA LEU A 652 9.41 11.15 24.46
C LEU A 652 9.08 11.98 25.71
N LEU A 653 10.04 12.78 26.18
CA LEU A 653 10.01 13.43 27.49
C LEU A 653 9.83 14.95 27.43
N GLY A 654 9.90 15.53 26.22
CA GLY A 654 9.97 16.96 26.00
C GLY A 654 11.41 17.49 26.06
N THR A 655 11.66 18.71 25.61
CA THR A 655 12.99 19.32 25.77
C THR A 655 13.27 19.61 27.25
N SER A 656 14.52 19.43 27.68
CA SER A 656 14.87 19.52 29.10
C SER A 656 14.60 20.90 29.71
N ASP A 657 14.63 21.97 28.91
CA ASP A 657 14.45 23.34 29.39
C ASP A 657 12.97 23.76 29.51
N SER A 658 12.05 23.06 28.82
CA SER A 658 10.63 23.42 28.78
C SER A 658 9.70 22.41 29.47
N ASN A 659 10.23 21.27 29.94
CA ASN A 659 9.44 20.18 30.53
C ASN A 659 10.03 19.63 31.84
N MET A 660 10.69 20.49 32.63
CA MET A 660 11.22 20.13 33.96
C MET A 660 10.18 19.50 34.90
N ASP A 661 8.94 19.99 34.86
CA ASP A 661 7.85 19.42 35.65
C ASP A 661 7.53 17.97 35.25
N ASN A 662 7.67 17.64 33.97
CA ASN A 662 7.46 16.27 33.47
C ASN A 662 8.61 15.34 33.87
N LEU A 663 9.85 15.83 33.90
CA LEU A 663 11.01 15.08 34.39
C LEU A 663 10.93 14.83 35.89
N LYS A 664 10.45 15.81 36.67
CA LYS A 664 10.16 15.64 38.10
C LYS A 664 9.04 14.62 38.32
N ALA A 665 7.96 14.71 37.54
CA ALA A 665 6.88 13.73 37.59
C ALA A 665 7.35 12.32 37.19
N LEU A 666 8.27 12.21 36.22
CA LEU A 666 8.92 10.96 35.85
C LEU A 666 9.72 10.38 37.02
N ASP A 667 10.55 11.18 37.68
CA ASP A 667 11.32 10.75 38.86
C ASP A 667 10.40 10.22 39.97
N GLU A 668 9.37 10.98 40.33
CA GLU A 668 8.37 10.58 41.33
C GLU A 668 7.61 9.30 40.93
N PHE A 669 7.28 9.16 39.64
CA PHE A 669 6.63 7.95 39.09
C PHE A 669 7.56 6.74 39.22
N LEU A 670 8.84 6.87 38.83
CA LEU A 670 9.82 5.79 38.87
C LEU A 670 10.11 5.29 40.28
N VAL A 671 10.05 6.16 41.30
CA VAL A 671 10.19 5.75 42.71
C VAL A 671 9.12 4.74 43.10
N ARG A 672 7.84 5.06 42.85
CA ARG A 672 6.73 4.15 43.19
C ARG A 672 6.70 2.91 42.32
N PHE A 673 7.02 3.08 41.03
CA PHE A 673 7.07 1.98 40.09
C PHE A 673 8.12 0.94 40.52
N ARG A 674 9.34 1.40 40.84
CA ARG A 674 10.41 0.53 41.34
C ARG A 674 10.07 -0.10 42.69
N ALA A 675 9.44 0.62 43.62
CA ALA A 675 9.04 0.06 44.91
C ALA A 675 8.10 -1.15 44.74
N ASN A 676 7.12 -1.05 43.83
CA ASN A 676 6.21 -2.15 43.52
C ASN A 676 6.93 -3.34 42.84
N LEU A 677 7.84 -3.07 41.90
CA LEU A 677 8.61 -4.13 41.24
C LEU A 677 9.56 -4.85 42.20
N ASN A 678 10.24 -4.12 43.09
CA ASN A 678 11.08 -4.71 44.13
C ASN A 678 10.28 -5.57 45.10
N HIS A 679 9.14 -5.07 45.57
CA HIS A 679 8.25 -5.84 46.44
C HIS A 679 7.76 -7.13 45.76
N LEU A 680 7.35 -7.06 44.49
CA LEU A 680 6.99 -8.25 43.70
C LEU A 680 8.18 -9.20 43.54
N ASN A 681 9.41 -8.71 43.32
CA ASN A 681 10.60 -9.56 43.27
C ASN A 681 10.89 -10.28 44.58
N GLU A 682 10.86 -9.55 45.69
CA GLU A 682 11.05 -10.12 47.02
C GLU A 682 9.98 -11.17 47.33
N PHE A 683 8.73 -10.87 46.98
CA PHE A 683 7.62 -11.81 47.13
C PHE A 683 7.81 -13.07 46.27
N TYR A 684 8.14 -12.92 44.99
CA TYR A 684 8.38 -14.05 44.08
C TYR A 684 9.59 -14.89 44.52
N THR A 685 10.64 -14.25 45.03
CA THR A 685 11.81 -14.94 45.59
C THR A 685 11.45 -15.71 46.85
N LYS A 686 10.76 -15.07 47.80
CA LYS A 686 10.35 -15.67 49.07
C LYS A 686 9.45 -16.91 48.88
N HIS A 687 8.65 -16.91 47.82
CA HIS A 687 7.68 -17.97 47.53
C HIS A 687 8.12 -18.93 46.41
N ASP A 688 9.36 -18.83 45.91
CA ASP A 688 9.93 -19.64 44.83
C ASP A 688 9.09 -19.65 43.54
N LEU A 689 8.69 -18.46 43.09
CA LEU A 689 7.82 -18.25 41.93
C LEU A 689 8.57 -17.77 40.68
N HIS A 690 9.90 -17.60 40.76
CA HIS A 690 10.72 -17.24 39.60
C HIS A 690 10.91 -18.44 38.68
N LYS A 691 10.56 -18.28 37.39
CA LYS A 691 10.77 -19.32 36.37
C LYS A 691 11.81 -18.91 35.35
N THR A 692 12.74 -19.79 35.02
CA THR A 692 13.88 -19.50 34.12
C THR A 692 13.68 -19.95 32.68
N TYR A 693 12.48 -20.44 32.32
CA TYR A 693 12.20 -20.82 30.93
C TYR A 693 12.20 -19.59 30.02
N LYS A 694 12.59 -19.82 28.76
CA LYS A 694 12.61 -18.79 27.73
C LYS A 694 11.29 -18.77 26.98
N ALA A 695 10.75 -17.57 26.76
CA ALA A 695 9.60 -17.33 25.88
C ALA A 695 9.95 -17.53 24.40
#